data_AF-A0A6V8DRE0-F1
#
_entry.id   AF-A0A6V8DRE0-F1
#
_cell.length_a   1.000
_cell.length_b   1.000
_cell.length_c   1.000
_cell.angle_alpha   90.00
_cell.angle_beta   90.00
_cell.angle_gamma   90.00
#
_symmetry.space_group_name_H-M   'P 1'
#
loop_
_entity.id
_entity.type
_entity.pdbx_description
1 polymer ?
#
loop_
_entity_poly.entity_id
_entity_poly.type
_entity_poly.pdbx_seq_one_letter_code
_entity_poly.pdbx_strand_id
1 'polypeptide(L)'
;MRWTSAVLISVLLVCSSMSVLTQNSGEENLLQRAQYSVDDQENSDLAFGWATSAGGALDDFISQSATYANGTFLVAGSFEGDIQFRDQIDGHGATSGSTDRDAFIGWVNPNGTWNGSMAFGTTGIDSIDAVALLSNGDAILAGTYCLNSVGFQCQLSLDGVATLTKEDQDEDGNVFVARLNGDGTWAWATKIGNAYDNFVLDMLVTPDNEIHVGVLYRETMEFNGNILPPSSERTVMIAMLNEGGSPVTHVAVETSEEIEPVGGMCIDGAGQFYAALTFRGEVLIGETRLDSAGESDLLVASYEADQWNWAVTGGGAFEDRAWDCSGSPQQGLTVVGEFSGNATFGEYSTESSNSVDMVLSRVSSDGAWAGIATAGGPGVDRATGVVTNAIGDVVVAGTTSGGITIGVDELEDLDGVNDDMHNDIFLAAYLANDTWAWAVSAGGDGNDEPTHLTFAPDGSPLLTFMLSGTASLGVHSATSYGDYDVGLWLYQTDRDSDGILDGEDNCPRVSNTAQSNHDGDLYGDECDDDDDNDGVQDVVDDCSTGEMNWASDASTDHDGDGCRDAGEDFDDDEDTVFDFQDLCPLGPVGWISTPEEDSEGDGCADVDTDEDGFIDQMDNCPDDANPTQSDLDGDGLGDACDVDEDGDGVALPQDNCPRDANPWTSNIATDYDQDGCQDSINDDDDDNDGMPDAADACPTGSIAWNELGTAGLDHDQDGCQDAIEDNDDDNDGYTDAVDACPVGLIGIAQLGQDVDGDGCIDGVEDDDDDNDGVVDGVDVCPQTPPNAQVGIQGCSMTQ
;
A
#
# COMPACT_ATOMS: atom_id res chain seq x y z
N MET A 1 36.26 73.67 -6.91
CA MET A 1 35.35 73.38 -5.78
C MET A 1 34.52 72.17 -6.20
N ARG A 2 34.36 71.18 -5.29
CA ARG A 2 33.76 69.83 -5.44
C ARG A 2 34.76 68.79 -6.01
N TRP A 3 35.37 67.89 -5.21
CA TRP A 3 34.93 66.55 -4.69
C TRP A 3 34.53 65.62 -5.86
N THR A 4 35.05 64.40 -6.09
CA THR A 4 35.74 63.35 -5.29
C THR A 4 36.36 62.31 -6.27
N SER A 5 37.59 61.83 -6.02
CA SER A 5 38.02 60.46 -5.60
C SER A 5 37.73 59.27 -6.54
N ALA A 6 38.81 58.75 -7.15
CA ALA A 6 39.01 57.34 -7.51
C ALA A 6 40.54 57.08 -7.61
N VAL A 7 41.03 56.01 -6.98
CA VAL A 7 42.45 55.59 -6.98
C VAL A 7 42.59 54.29 -7.76
N LEU A 8 43.59 54.27 -8.65
CA LEU A 8 44.10 53.23 -9.57
C LEU A 8 44.51 51.92 -8.85
N ILE A 9 44.26 50.72 -9.42
CA ILE A 9 44.89 50.03 -10.57
C ILE A 9 46.32 49.50 -10.30
N SER A 10 46.38 48.18 -10.07
CA SER A 10 47.16 47.10 -10.73
C SER A 10 48.71 47.11 -10.78
N VAL A 11 49.32 45.93 -10.55
CA VAL A 11 50.04 45.07 -11.55
C VAL A 11 51.13 44.15 -10.93
N LEU A 12 50.97 42.83 -11.22
CA LEU A 12 51.89 41.70 -11.52
C LEU A 12 53.23 41.47 -10.78
N LEU A 13 53.54 40.16 -10.56
CA LEU A 13 54.56 39.31 -11.25
C LEU A 13 54.69 37.95 -10.46
N VAL A 14 54.81 36.72 -11.00
CA VAL A 14 55.90 36.11 -11.82
C VAL A 14 55.56 34.64 -12.25
N CYS A 15 55.86 34.31 -13.53
CA CYS A 15 56.35 33.07 -14.21
C CYS A 15 55.73 31.65 -14.10
N SER A 16 55.13 31.20 -15.22
CA SER A 16 55.62 30.24 -16.26
C SER A 16 56.48 29.00 -15.94
N SER A 17 56.05 27.83 -16.47
CA SER A 17 56.79 27.05 -17.52
C SER A 17 55.99 25.86 -18.11
N MET A 18 55.99 25.77 -19.45
CA MET A 18 55.52 24.67 -20.35
C MET A 18 56.39 23.39 -20.20
N SER A 19 56.15 22.16 -20.69
CA SER A 19 55.53 21.55 -21.90
C SER A 19 55.47 20.00 -21.64
N VAL A 20 54.69 19.11 -22.27
CA VAL A 20 54.72 18.58 -23.66
C VAL A 20 53.52 17.64 -23.84
N LEU A 21 52.84 17.74 -24.99
CA LEU A 21 51.82 16.82 -25.51
C LEU A 21 52.44 15.69 -26.36
N THR A 22 51.85 14.49 -26.30
CA THR A 22 51.84 13.51 -27.40
C THR A 22 50.42 12.95 -27.56
N GLN A 23 49.84 13.15 -28.74
CA GLN A 23 48.54 12.63 -29.20
C GLN A 23 48.70 11.20 -29.74
N ASN A 24 47.72 10.32 -29.47
CA ASN A 24 47.16 9.48 -30.52
C ASN A 24 45.71 9.10 -30.23
N SER A 25 44.92 9.06 -31.30
CA SER A 25 43.46 9.09 -31.42
C SER A 25 42.76 7.74 -31.29
N GLY A 26 41.51 7.73 -30.80
CA GLY A 26 40.51 6.70 -31.11
C GLY A 26 39.35 6.64 -30.10
N GLU A 27 38.31 7.45 -30.35
CA GLU A 27 36.89 7.32 -29.98
C GLU A 27 36.50 6.93 -28.54
N GLU A 28 36.05 7.91 -27.75
CA GLU A 28 35.12 7.70 -26.64
C GLU A 28 33.95 8.69 -26.71
N ASN A 29 32.77 8.13 -26.42
CA ASN A 29 31.47 8.79 -26.29
C ASN A 29 31.51 9.87 -25.19
N LEU A 30 30.78 10.96 -25.45
CA LEU A 30 30.56 12.06 -24.52
C LEU A 30 29.57 11.62 -23.43
N LEU A 31 30.06 11.28 -22.25
CA LEU A 31 29.33 11.40 -20.98
C LEU A 31 30.22 12.19 -20.03
N GLN A 32 29.93 13.47 -19.90
CA GLN A 32 30.63 14.40 -19.02
C GLN A 32 30.11 14.17 -17.59
N ARG A 33 30.71 13.21 -16.87
CA ARG A 33 30.62 13.13 -15.40
C ARG A 33 31.21 14.42 -14.82
N ALA A 34 30.40 15.24 -14.17
CA ALA A 34 30.88 16.28 -13.29
C ALA A 34 31.57 15.60 -12.10
N GLN A 35 32.91 15.61 -12.09
CA GLN A 35 33.67 15.32 -10.87
C GLN A 35 33.53 16.54 -9.95
N TYR A 36 32.59 16.49 -9.01
CA TYR A 36 32.65 17.35 -7.83
C TYR A 36 33.75 16.82 -6.91
N SER A 37 34.88 17.52 -6.95
CA SER A 37 35.95 17.44 -5.97
C SER A 37 35.53 18.29 -4.78
N VAL A 38 35.07 17.67 -3.69
CA VAL A 38 34.89 18.35 -2.40
C VAL A 38 36.27 18.80 -1.91
N ASP A 39 36.44 20.10 -1.72
CA ASP A 39 37.65 20.71 -1.17
C ASP A 39 37.50 20.75 0.36
N ASP A 40 38.28 19.93 1.06
CA ASP A 40 38.27 19.65 2.52
C ASP A 40 38.61 20.85 3.43
N GLN A 41 38.19 22.10 3.15
CA GLN A 41 38.59 23.25 3.98
C GLN A 41 37.55 24.32 4.34
N GLU A 42 36.25 24.11 4.11
CA GLU A 42 35.21 24.91 4.76
C GLU A 42 34.06 24.05 5.24
N ASN A 43 34.21 23.44 6.42
CA ASN A 43 33.04 23.20 7.25
C ASN A 43 33.41 23.40 8.72
N SER A 44 33.28 24.63 9.19
CA SER A 44 32.81 24.79 10.56
C SER A 44 31.34 24.43 10.52
N ASP A 45 31.05 23.13 10.52
CA ASP A 45 29.70 22.61 10.69
C ASP A 45 29.07 23.41 11.83
N LEU A 46 28.01 24.13 11.51
CA LEU A 46 27.20 24.79 12.51
C LEU A 46 26.66 23.66 13.38
N ALA A 47 27.23 23.53 14.58
CA ALA A 47 26.85 22.53 15.57
C ALA A 47 25.39 22.74 16.00
N PHE A 48 24.45 22.19 15.23
CA PHE A 48 23.04 22.06 15.61
C PHE A 48 22.86 20.80 16.47
N GLY A 49 21.79 20.75 17.26
CA GLY A 49 21.51 19.65 18.18
C GLY A 49 22.20 19.77 19.54
N TRP A 50 22.23 18.64 20.26
CA TRP A 50 22.84 18.52 21.58
C TRP A 50 23.03 17.05 21.99
N ALA A 51 23.88 16.83 23.00
CA ALA A 51 23.98 15.55 23.70
C ALA A 51 23.88 15.76 25.22
N THR A 52 23.23 14.83 25.92
CA THR A 52 23.16 14.80 27.38
C THR A 52 23.30 13.37 27.90
N SER A 53 23.60 13.21 29.18
CA SER A 53 23.70 11.90 29.81
C SER A 53 23.23 11.97 31.27
N ALA A 54 22.90 10.82 31.82
CA ALA A 54 22.65 10.61 33.24
C ALA A 54 23.23 9.25 33.65
N GLY A 55 23.56 9.12 34.93
CA GLY A 55 24.05 7.86 35.46
C GLY A 55 24.76 7.99 36.80
N GLY A 56 25.14 6.84 37.32
CA GLY A 56 25.72 6.60 38.62
C GLY A 56 27.08 5.93 38.54
N ALA A 57 27.46 5.26 39.62
CA ALA A 57 28.73 4.55 39.70
C ALA A 57 28.65 3.09 39.21
N LEU A 58 27.45 2.60 38.95
CA LEU A 58 27.13 1.23 38.51
C LEU A 58 26.30 1.31 37.22
N ASP A 59 25.89 0.16 36.69
CA ASP A 59 25.20 0.09 35.40
C ASP A 59 23.79 0.69 35.44
N ASP A 60 23.55 1.64 34.54
CA ASP A 60 22.26 2.29 34.30
C ASP A 60 21.84 2.10 32.85
N PHE A 61 20.61 1.64 32.64
CA PHE A 61 20.09 1.21 31.34
C PHE A 61 18.97 2.13 30.85
N ILE A 62 19.01 2.56 29.59
CA ILE A 62 17.93 3.28 28.92
C ILE A 62 17.33 2.39 27.83
N SER A 63 16.03 2.10 27.93
CA SER A 63 15.38 1.13 27.05
C SER A 63 14.64 1.81 25.90
N GLN A 64 13.75 2.75 26.20
CA GLN A 64 12.94 3.43 25.17
C GLN A 64 12.68 4.89 25.52
N SER A 65 12.33 5.67 24.50
CA SER A 65 11.96 7.07 24.61
C SER A 65 10.68 7.40 23.83
N ALA A 66 10.04 8.51 24.19
CA ALA A 66 8.91 9.05 23.46
C ALA A 66 8.94 10.58 23.46
N THR A 67 8.50 11.18 22.36
CA THR A 67 8.53 12.64 22.18
C THR A 67 7.14 13.23 22.37
N TYR A 68 6.98 14.13 23.35
CA TYR A 68 5.74 14.89 23.50
C TYR A 68 5.62 15.95 22.39
N ALA A 69 4.39 16.32 22.03
CA ALA A 69 4.12 17.35 21.02
C ALA A 69 4.74 18.74 21.32
N ASN A 70 5.14 19.00 22.56
CA ASN A 70 5.85 20.23 22.94
C ASN A 70 7.39 20.12 22.82
N GLY A 71 7.90 19.01 22.28
CA GLY A 71 9.32 18.68 22.15
C GLY A 71 10.01 18.23 23.44
N THR A 72 9.28 18.04 24.54
CA THR A 72 9.86 17.38 25.71
C THR A 72 10.01 15.89 25.41
N PHE A 73 11.14 15.31 25.77
CA PHE A 73 11.42 13.89 25.60
C PHE A 73 11.21 13.16 26.90
N LEU A 74 10.42 12.10 26.87
CA LEU A 74 10.30 11.11 27.93
C LEU A 74 11.32 10.02 27.67
N VAL A 75 12.13 9.68 28.66
CA VAL A 75 13.01 8.51 28.60
C VAL A 75 12.72 7.60 29.78
N ALA A 76 12.85 6.30 29.56
CA ALA A 76 12.68 5.32 30.61
C ALA A 76 13.67 4.17 30.51
N GLY A 77 13.87 3.51 31.64
CA GLY A 77 14.80 2.41 31.75
C GLY A 77 14.95 1.95 33.19
N SER A 78 16.15 1.53 33.56
CA SER A 78 16.48 1.06 34.91
C SER A 78 17.86 1.54 35.36
N PHE A 79 18.12 1.51 36.66
CA PHE A 79 19.39 1.98 37.24
C PHE A 79 19.82 1.09 38.41
N GLU A 80 21.12 0.78 38.51
CA GLU A 80 21.66 -0.01 39.62
C GLU A 80 22.21 0.92 40.72
N GLY A 81 21.70 0.75 41.93
CA GLY A 81 22.20 1.49 43.09
C GLY A 81 21.76 2.95 43.15
N ASP A 82 22.29 3.85 42.31
CA ASP A 82 21.85 5.25 42.25
C ASP A 82 22.07 5.90 40.88
N ILE A 83 21.12 6.72 40.43
CA ILE A 83 21.21 7.48 39.17
C ILE A 83 21.28 8.98 39.45
N GLN A 84 22.21 9.68 38.77
CA GLN A 84 22.39 11.12 38.89
C GLN A 84 22.22 11.83 37.53
N PHE A 85 21.63 13.03 37.57
CA PHE A 85 21.31 13.82 36.36
C PHE A 85 22.22 15.04 36.22
N ARG A 86 23.54 14.84 36.42
CA ARG A 86 24.60 15.88 36.28
C ARG A 86 24.31 17.20 37.02
N ASP A 87 23.81 17.11 38.26
CA ASP A 87 23.41 18.24 39.11
C ASP A 87 22.31 19.15 38.52
N GLN A 88 21.60 18.72 37.45
CA GLN A 88 20.50 19.48 36.85
C GLN A 88 19.19 19.30 37.64
N ILE A 89 18.93 18.07 38.09
CA ILE A 89 17.81 17.66 38.94
C ILE A 89 18.28 16.65 39.99
N ASP A 90 17.44 16.38 40.99
CA ASP A 90 17.74 15.41 42.04
C ASP A 90 17.79 13.97 41.46
N GLY A 91 18.81 13.20 41.88
CA GLY A 91 18.95 11.78 41.56
C GLY A 91 18.13 10.85 42.47
N HIS A 92 18.09 9.57 42.13
CA HIS A 92 17.36 8.53 42.87
C HIS A 92 18.30 7.42 43.31
N GLY A 93 17.99 6.78 44.44
CA GLY A 93 18.69 5.58 44.92
C GLY A 93 17.74 4.39 44.93
N ALA A 94 18.27 3.21 44.60
CA ALA A 94 17.50 1.99 44.47
C ALA A 94 16.97 1.50 45.83
N THR A 95 15.83 0.83 45.79
CA THR A 95 14.95 0.56 46.93
C THR A 95 15.63 -0.32 47.99
N SER A 96 16.40 -1.32 47.56
CA SER A 96 17.02 -2.34 48.41
C SER A 96 18.55 -2.23 48.51
N GLY A 97 19.13 -1.12 48.06
CA GLY A 97 20.55 -0.79 48.20
C GLY A 97 21.33 -0.84 46.89
N SER A 98 22.66 -0.89 46.99
CA SER A 98 23.58 -0.65 45.87
C SER A 98 23.75 -1.80 44.88
N THR A 99 22.91 -2.85 44.94
CA THR A 99 22.93 -3.97 43.99
C THR A 99 21.51 -4.29 43.51
N ASP A 100 20.58 -3.40 43.84
CA ASP A 100 19.18 -3.47 43.47
C ASP A 100 19.03 -2.62 42.22
N ARG A 101 18.19 -3.08 41.28
CA ARG A 101 17.94 -2.36 40.04
C ARG A 101 16.50 -1.92 40.00
N ASP A 102 16.31 -0.60 40.01
CA ASP A 102 14.99 0.02 40.02
C ASP A 102 14.71 0.66 38.65
N ALA A 103 13.42 0.84 38.33
CA ALA A 103 13.00 1.54 37.13
C ALA A 103 13.07 3.07 37.32
N PHE A 104 13.37 3.80 36.24
CA PHE A 104 13.28 5.26 36.22
C PHE A 104 12.58 5.80 34.99
N ILE A 105 12.09 7.03 35.15
CA ILE A 105 11.52 7.88 34.12
C ILE A 105 12.22 9.23 34.22
N GLY A 106 12.61 9.81 33.09
CA GLY A 106 13.19 11.15 33.02
C GLY A 106 12.55 11.98 31.92
N TRP A 107 12.50 13.30 32.15
CA TRP A 107 12.05 14.27 31.15
C TRP A 107 13.21 15.16 30.73
N VAL A 108 13.47 15.24 29.43
CA VAL A 108 14.50 16.09 28.83
C VAL A 108 13.82 17.18 28.00
N ASN A 109 14.18 18.43 28.22
CA ASN A 109 13.67 19.56 27.47
C ASN A 109 14.20 19.54 26.01
N PRO A 110 13.54 20.24 25.06
CA PRO A 110 14.02 20.39 23.68
C PRO A 110 15.48 20.85 23.52
N ASN A 111 16.06 21.47 24.56
CA ASN A 111 17.43 21.98 24.58
C ASN A 111 18.45 21.02 25.25
N GLY A 112 18.07 19.77 25.54
CA GLY A 112 18.95 18.76 26.13
C GLY A 112 19.13 18.83 27.64
N THR A 113 18.36 19.68 28.34
CA THR A 113 18.43 19.77 29.82
C THR A 113 17.38 18.90 30.50
N TRP A 114 17.78 18.18 31.54
CA TRP A 114 16.89 17.39 32.38
C TRP A 114 15.93 18.30 33.16
N ASN A 115 14.63 18.03 33.05
CA ASN A 115 13.54 18.81 33.64
C ASN A 115 12.98 18.17 34.91
N GLY A 116 12.94 16.84 34.96
CA GLY A 116 12.41 16.08 36.09
C GLY A 116 12.71 14.59 35.94
N SER A 117 12.49 13.84 37.02
CA SER A 117 12.65 12.38 37.04
C SER A 117 11.75 11.74 38.09
N MET A 118 11.45 10.46 37.89
CA MET A 118 10.75 9.59 38.82
C MET A 118 11.46 8.23 38.86
N ALA A 119 11.44 7.56 40.00
CA ALA A 119 11.97 6.22 40.17
C ALA A 119 11.03 5.38 41.03
N PHE A 120 10.99 4.08 40.75
CA PHE A 120 10.25 3.10 41.54
C PHE A 120 10.84 1.71 41.34
N GLY A 121 10.68 0.84 42.34
CA GLY A 121 11.14 -0.53 42.25
C GLY A 121 10.68 -1.35 43.44
N THR A 122 11.13 -2.59 43.46
CA THR A 122 10.82 -3.59 44.46
C THR A 122 12.12 -4.10 45.07
N THR A 123 12.27 -5.41 45.27
CA THR A 123 13.55 -6.00 45.62
C THR A 123 13.92 -6.93 44.49
N GLY A 124 15.13 -6.77 43.97
CA GLY A 124 15.62 -7.50 42.81
C GLY A 124 15.83 -6.56 41.63
N ILE A 125 15.27 -6.94 40.50
CA ILE A 125 15.39 -6.23 39.24
C ILE A 125 14.01 -5.79 38.79
N ASP A 126 13.88 -4.48 38.58
CA ASP A 126 12.73 -3.81 38.02
C ASP A 126 13.19 -2.90 36.88
N SER A 127 12.47 -2.90 35.76
CA SER A 127 12.79 -2.12 34.58
C SER A 127 11.53 -1.55 33.94
N ILE A 128 11.67 -0.44 33.22
CA ILE A 128 10.75 -0.05 32.15
C ILE A 128 11.45 -0.41 30.85
N ASP A 129 10.78 -1.24 30.06
CA ASP A 129 11.34 -1.80 28.83
C ASP A 129 10.74 -1.09 27.60
N ALA A 130 9.48 -0.65 27.69
CA ALA A 130 8.82 0.07 26.61
C ALA A 130 7.95 1.25 27.07
N VAL A 131 7.87 2.29 26.25
CA VAL A 131 7.10 3.53 26.51
C VAL A 131 6.45 4.05 25.24
N ALA A 132 5.16 4.40 25.35
CA ALA A 132 4.41 5.02 24.25
C ALA A 132 3.45 6.09 24.79
N LEU A 133 3.02 7.02 23.94
CA LEU A 133 2.12 8.11 24.32
C LEU A 133 0.70 7.85 23.80
N LEU A 134 -0.30 8.12 24.64
CA LEU A 134 -1.68 8.28 24.23
C LEU A 134 -1.87 9.61 23.49
N SER A 135 -2.94 9.73 22.70
CA SER A 135 -3.24 10.94 21.92
C SER A 135 -3.51 12.19 22.77
N ASN A 136 -3.81 12.00 24.06
CA ASN A 136 -3.95 13.08 25.03
C ASN A 136 -2.62 13.52 25.70
N GLY A 137 -1.51 12.84 25.39
CA GLY A 137 -0.19 13.08 25.97
C GLY A 137 0.07 12.39 27.31
N ASP A 138 -0.76 11.44 27.75
CA ASP A 138 -0.40 10.55 28.86
C ASP A 138 0.56 9.46 28.37
N ALA A 139 1.44 8.99 29.25
CA ALA A 139 2.38 7.92 28.92
C ALA A 139 1.87 6.55 29.37
N ILE A 140 2.01 5.55 28.51
CA ILE A 140 1.92 4.14 28.86
C ILE A 140 3.34 3.61 29.03
N LEU A 141 3.56 2.88 30.11
CA LEU A 141 4.83 2.25 30.44
C LEU A 141 4.61 0.74 30.61
N ALA A 142 5.43 -0.05 29.96
CA ALA A 142 5.49 -1.49 30.14
C ALA A 142 6.89 -1.89 30.59
N GLY A 143 6.97 -2.83 31.54
CA GLY A 143 8.25 -3.31 31.99
C GLY A 143 8.15 -4.52 32.91
N THR A 144 9.31 -4.97 33.39
CA THR A 144 9.42 -6.16 34.23
C THR A 144 9.61 -5.75 35.69
N TYR A 145 8.96 -6.47 36.62
CA TYR A 145 9.13 -6.25 38.05
C TYR A 145 9.33 -7.57 38.82
N CYS A 146 9.96 -7.48 39.99
CA CYS A 146 10.24 -8.62 40.89
C CYS A 146 11.18 -9.70 40.36
N LEU A 147 11.97 -9.43 39.32
CA LEU A 147 12.94 -10.40 38.83
C LEU A 147 14.06 -10.58 39.87
N ASN A 148 14.53 -11.81 40.09
CA ASN A 148 15.50 -12.21 41.11
C ASN A 148 15.08 -11.94 42.58
N SER A 149 13.77 -11.89 42.88
CA SER A 149 13.23 -11.59 44.23
C SER A 149 13.11 -12.78 45.20
N VAL A 150 13.99 -13.79 45.08
CA VAL A 150 13.88 -15.11 45.76
C VAL A 150 13.66 -15.01 47.28
N GLY A 151 12.61 -15.67 47.78
CA GLY A 151 12.32 -15.80 49.20
C GLY A 151 11.66 -14.57 49.84
N PHE A 152 11.28 -13.57 49.05
CA PHE A 152 10.55 -12.39 49.49
C PHE A 152 9.17 -12.33 48.82
N GLN A 153 8.17 -11.80 49.54
CA GLN A 153 6.91 -11.45 48.90
C GLN A 153 7.13 -10.14 48.15
N CYS A 154 7.03 -10.19 46.83
CA CYS A 154 7.33 -9.05 45.98
C CYS A 154 6.05 -8.34 45.53
N GLN A 155 6.02 -7.02 45.74
CA GLN A 155 4.85 -6.18 45.51
C GLN A 155 5.27 -4.83 44.93
N LEU A 156 4.86 -4.56 43.69
CA LEU A 156 5.07 -3.27 43.05
C LEU A 156 3.97 -2.30 43.49
N SER A 157 4.38 -1.20 44.13
CA SER A 157 3.48 -0.17 44.64
C SER A 157 3.73 1.15 43.91
N LEU A 158 2.79 1.53 43.06
CA LEU A 158 2.76 2.84 42.41
C LEU A 158 1.77 3.75 43.16
N ASP A 159 2.18 4.98 43.45
CA ASP A 159 1.41 5.89 44.30
C ASP A 159 0.02 6.20 43.73
N GLY A 160 -1.02 5.90 44.51
CA GLY A 160 -2.41 6.21 44.15
C GLY A 160 -3.15 5.11 43.38
N VAL A 161 -2.48 4.03 42.97
CA VAL A 161 -3.09 2.90 42.24
C VAL A 161 -2.99 1.58 43.02
N ALA A 162 -3.65 0.53 42.51
CA ALA A 162 -3.63 -0.78 43.16
C ALA A 162 -2.25 -1.43 43.06
N THR A 163 -1.77 -1.98 44.18
CA THR A 163 -0.49 -2.71 44.24
C THR A 163 -0.54 -3.99 43.43
N LEU A 164 0.46 -4.23 42.58
CA LEU A 164 0.63 -5.48 41.84
C LEU A 164 1.43 -6.47 42.67
N THR A 165 0.93 -7.70 42.82
CA THR A 165 1.57 -8.73 43.65
C THR A 165 2.07 -9.89 42.77
N LYS A 166 3.32 -10.29 42.99
CA LYS A 166 3.85 -11.57 42.50
C LYS A 166 3.43 -12.65 43.50
N GLU A 167 2.77 -13.70 43.01
CA GLU A 167 2.16 -14.74 43.86
C GLU A 167 3.21 -15.72 44.40
N ASP A 168 4.24 -15.99 43.60
CA ASP A 168 5.33 -16.91 43.93
C ASP A 168 6.58 -16.16 44.45
N GLN A 169 7.47 -16.88 45.14
CA GLN A 169 8.68 -16.32 45.79
C GLN A 169 9.97 -16.92 45.21
N ASP A 170 9.93 -17.29 43.94
CA ASP A 170 11.07 -17.72 43.12
C ASP A 170 11.81 -16.52 42.52
N GLU A 171 12.70 -16.78 41.56
CA GLU A 171 13.51 -15.77 40.87
C GLU A 171 12.77 -15.08 39.74
N ASP A 172 11.55 -15.50 39.39
CA ASP A 172 10.93 -15.10 38.12
C ASP A 172 10.28 -13.69 38.10
N GLY A 173 10.29 -13.01 36.96
CA GLY A 173 9.66 -11.69 36.77
C GLY A 173 8.20 -11.75 36.27
N ASN A 174 7.42 -10.69 36.54
CA ASN A 174 6.15 -10.44 35.84
C ASN A 174 6.22 -9.12 35.07
N VAL A 175 5.38 -8.99 34.04
CA VAL A 175 5.19 -7.73 33.32
C VAL A 175 4.16 -6.85 34.04
N PHE A 176 4.43 -5.57 34.13
CA PHE A 176 3.45 -4.55 34.45
C PHE A 176 3.19 -3.66 33.22
N VAL A 177 1.95 -3.18 33.11
CA VAL A 177 1.57 -2.09 32.20
C VAL A 177 0.93 -1.02 33.07
N ALA A 178 1.35 0.24 32.94
CA ALA A 178 0.85 1.33 33.75
C ALA A 178 0.66 2.61 32.93
N ARG A 179 -0.33 3.41 33.31
CA ARG A 179 -0.57 4.74 32.74
C ARG A 179 -0.13 5.83 33.70
N LEU A 180 0.70 6.73 33.20
CA LEU A 180 1.14 7.95 33.87
C LEU A 180 0.45 9.15 33.24
N ASN A 181 -0.32 9.89 34.03
CA ASN A 181 -0.95 11.12 33.57
C ASN A 181 0.10 12.20 33.28
N GLY A 182 -0.20 13.13 32.39
CA GLY A 182 0.67 14.27 32.08
C GLY A 182 1.03 15.19 33.26
N ASP A 183 0.40 15.02 34.43
CA ASP A 183 0.76 15.70 35.68
C ASP A 183 1.75 14.92 36.57
N GLY A 184 2.22 13.75 36.12
CA GLY A 184 3.14 12.87 36.84
C GLY A 184 2.47 11.94 37.86
N THR A 185 1.14 11.84 37.86
CA THR A 185 0.41 10.90 38.74
C THR A 185 0.03 9.61 38.03
N TRP A 186 0.07 8.48 38.75
CA TRP A 186 -0.35 7.19 38.21
C TRP A 186 -1.87 7.10 38.09
N ALA A 187 -2.37 6.68 36.92
CA ALA A 187 -3.80 6.51 36.66
C ALA A 187 -4.28 5.09 36.99
N TRP A 188 -3.55 4.09 36.50
CA TRP A 188 -3.80 2.67 36.73
C TRP A 188 -2.53 1.85 36.48
N ALA A 189 -2.52 0.61 36.98
CA ALA A 189 -1.50 -0.39 36.70
C ALA A 189 -2.14 -1.78 36.58
N THR A 190 -1.68 -2.57 35.63
CA THR A 190 -2.17 -3.91 35.30
C THR A 190 -0.99 -4.88 35.26
N LYS A 191 -1.19 -6.09 35.80
CA LYS A 191 -0.22 -7.18 35.77
C LYS A 191 -0.49 -8.08 34.57
N ILE A 192 0.58 -8.51 33.91
CA ILE A 192 0.58 -9.63 32.95
C ILE A 192 1.68 -10.60 33.37
N GLY A 193 1.36 -11.87 33.54
CA GLY A 193 2.37 -12.90 33.77
C GLY A 193 1.88 -14.10 34.56
N ASN A 194 2.76 -15.10 34.65
CA ASN A 194 2.50 -16.41 35.21
C ASN A 194 3.54 -16.77 36.30
N ALA A 195 3.77 -18.07 36.52
CA ALA A 195 4.71 -18.58 37.53
C ALA A 195 6.17 -18.66 37.02
N TYR A 196 6.45 -18.15 35.82
CA TYR A 196 7.75 -18.17 35.16
C TYR A 196 8.11 -16.75 34.69
N ASP A 197 9.35 -16.56 34.26
CA ASP A 197 9.81 -15.28 33.72
C ASP A 197 8.95 -14.78 32.56
N ASN A 198 8.53 -13.52 32.66
CA ASN A 198 7.87 -12.78 31.60
C ASN A 198 8.62 -11.47 31.34
N PHE A 199 8.83 -11.15 30.07
CA PHE A 199 9.53 -9.93 29.65
C PHE A 199 8.70 -9.17 28.63
N VAL A 200 8.87 -7.85 28.58
CA VAL A 200 8.35 -7.04 27.49
C VAL A 200 9.27 -7.19 26.28
N LEU A 201 8.69 -7.44 25.11
CA LEU A 201 9.40 -7.36 23.83
C LEU A 201 9.42 -5.91 23.35
N ASP A 202 8.23 -5.35 23.13
CA ASP A 202 8.01 -3.98 22.67
C ASP A 202 6.54 -3.55 22.93
N MET A 203 6.20 -2.29 22.71
CA MET A 203 4.85 -1.75 22.86
C MET A 203 4.56 -0.64 21.87
N LEU A 204 3.34 -0.63 21.33
CA LEU A 204 2.80 0.49 20.57
C LEU A 204 1.41 0.91 21.09
N VAL A 205 1.05 2.16 20.81
CA VAL A 205 -0.28 2.72 21.07
C VAL A 205 -0.90 3.10 19.74
N THR A 206 -2.13 2.63 19.49
CA THR A 206 -2.84 2.91 18.24
C THR A 206 -3.41 4.33 18.24
N PRO A 207 -3.76 4.90 17.06
CA PRO A 207 -4.43 6.20 16.99
C PRO A 207 -5.73 6.29 17.82
N ASP A 208 -6.41 5.16 18.02
CA ASP A 208 -7.61 5.03 18.84
C ASP A 208 -7.34 4.80 20.34
N ASN A 209 -6.07 4.90 20.77
CA ASN A 209 -5.60 4.67 22.14
C ASN A 209 -5.78 3.23 22.65
N GLU A 210 -5.76 2.24 21.75
CA GLU A 210 -5.56 0.84 22.13
C GLU A 210 -4.06 0.60 22.38
N ILE A 211 -3.74 -0.22 23.37
CA ILE A 211 -2.37 -0.48 23.84
C ILE A 211 -2.01 -1.91 23.45
N HIS A 212 -0.98 -2.08 22.62
CA HIS A 212 -0.49 -3.39 22.20
C HIS A 212 0.87 -3.63 22.86
N VAL A 213 1.00 -4.70 23.64
CA VAL A 213 2.25 -5.05 24.35
C VAL A 213 2.70 -6.45 23.94
N GLY A 214 3.89 -6.54 23.38
CA GLY A 214 4.57 -7.82 23.14
C GLY A 214 5.10 -8.36 24.47
N VAL A 215 4.68 -9.57 24.84
CA VAL A 215 5.09 -10.22 26.08
C VAL A 215 5.68 -11.58 25.76
N LEU A 216 6.96 -11.74 26.08
CA LEU A 216 7.65 -13.02 26.04
C LEU A 216 7.29 -13.81 27.29
N TYR A 217 6.86 -15.05 27.11
CA TYR A 217 6.46 -15.94 28.19
C TYR A 217 6.92 -17.37 27.95
N ARG A 218 6.90 -18.16 29.02
CA ARG A 218 7.11 -19.61 29.01
C ARG A 218 5.97 -20.33 29.70
N GLU A 219 5.85 -21.61 29.39
CA GLU A 219 4.83 -22.52 29.92
C GLU A 219 3.42 -21.98 29.63
N THR A 220 2.46 -22.26 30.51
CA THR A 220 1.07 -21.84 30.31
C THR A 220 0.87 -20.38 30.73
N MET A 221 0.27 -19.57 29.84
CA MET A 221 -0.17 -18.21 30.12
C MET A 221 -1.71 -18.14 30.05
N GLU A 222 -2.33 -17.33 30.90
CA GLU A 222 -3.76 -17.01 30.84
C GLU A 222 -3.94 -15.51 30.59
N PHE A 223 -4.60 -15.14 29.51
CA PHE A 223 -4.90 -13.76 29.19
C PHE A 223 -6.36 -13.60 28.77
N ASN A 224 -7.05 -12.62 29.37
CA ASN A 224 -8.49 -12.37 29.16
C ASN A 224 -9.38 -13.63 29.31
N GLY A 225 -9.04 -14.53 30.25
CA GLY A 225 -9.77 -15.78 30.48
C GLY A 225 -9.51 -16.89 29.45
N ASN A 226 -8.59 -16.68 28.51
CA ASN A 226 -8.13 -17.67 27.54
C ASN A 226 -6.78 -18.24 27.96
N ILE A 227 -6.62 -19.56 27.82
CA ILE A 227 -5.34 -20.24 28.02
C ILE A 227 -4.59 -20.21 26.69
N LEU A 228 -3.40 -19.62 26.70
CA LEU A 228 -2.55 -19.49 25.52
C LEU A 228 -1.81 -20.80 25.22
N PRO A 229 -1.30 -20.98 24.00
CA PRO A 229 -0.47 -22.13 23.67
C PRO A 229 0.74 -22.23 24.61
N PRO A 230 0.95 -23.38 25.29
CA PRO A 230 2.08 -23.55 26.19
C PRO A 230 3.35 -23.90 25.41
N SER A 231 4.48 -23.33 25.82
CA SER A 231 5.81 -23.72 25.32
C SER A 231 6.79 -23.92 26.48
N SER A 232 7.65 -24.93 26.43
CA SER A 232 8.73 -25.06 27.44
C SER A 232 9.81 -23.99 27.28
N GLU A 233 9.96 -23.50 26.05
CA GLU A 233 10.88 -22.46 25.62
C GLU A 233 10.14 -21.11 25.50
N ARG A 234 10.88 -20.02 25.31
CA ARG A 234 10.27 -18.68 25.19
C ARG A 234 9.45 -18.58 23.91
N THR A 235 8.22 -18.10 24.06
CA THR A 235 7.35 -17.68 22.95
C THR A 235 6.80 -16.27 23.23
N VAL A 236 6.08 -15.68 22.29
CA VAL A 236 5.54 -14.32 22.39
C VAL A 236 4.01 -14.32 22.26
N MET A 237 3.37 -13.45 23.04
CA MET A 237 2.01 -12.98 22.77
C MET A 237 2.04 -11.47 22.52
N ILE A 238 1.09 -10.99 21.72
CA ILE A 238 0.77 -9.56 21.62
C ILE A 238 -0.53 -9.37 22.38
N ALA A 239 -0.44 -8.74 23.56
CA ALA A 239 -1.56 -8.46 24.43
C ALA A 239 -2.16 -7.10 24.08
N MET A 240 -3.46 -7.06 23.77
CA MET A 240 -4.18 -5.82 23.47
C MET A 240 -5.02 -5.41 24.68
N LEU A 241 -4.83 -4.17 25.13
CA LEU A 241 -5.55 -3.56 26.23
C LEU A 241 -6.22 -2.27 25.77
N ASN A 242 -7.37 -1.95 26.35
CA ASN A 242 -7.97 -0.64 26.13
C ASN A 242 -7.20 0.46 26.88
N GLU A 243 -7.53 1.72 26.60
CA GLU A 243 -6.97 2.93 27.26
C GLU A 243 -7.03 2.88 28.81
N GLY A 244 -7.97 2.10 29.36
CA GLY A 244 -8.16 1.88 30.80
C GLY A 244 -7.34 0.71 31.38
N GLY A 245 -6.45 0.11 30.60
CA GLY A 245 -5.58 -1.00 31.02
C GLY A 245 -6.30 -2.33 31.21
N SER A 246 -7.52 -2.47 30.70
CA SER A 246 -8.26 -3.74 30.75
C SER A 246 -7.96 -4.58 29.52
N PRO A 247 -7.69 -5.90 29.68
CA PRO A 247 -7.51 -6.82 28.55
C PRO A 247 -8.68 -6.80 27.56
N VAL A 248 -8.37 -6.73 26.26
CA VAL A 248 -9.33 -6.76 25.15
C VAL A 248 -9.21 -8.09 24.41
N THR A 249 -8.07 -8.35 23.79
CA THR A 249 -7.78 -9.59 23.05
C THR A 249 -6.27 -9.81 22.93
N HIS A 250 -5.86 -10.87 22.24
CA HIS A 250 -4.46 -11.20 22.02
C HIS A 250 -4.28 -11.99 20.72
N VAL A 251 -3.05 -11.97 20.20
CA VAL A 251 -2.52 -13.02 19.32
C VAL A 251 -1.32 -13.66 20.00
N ALA A 252 -1.04 -14.93 19.71
CA ALA A 252 0.07 -15.66 20.29
C ALA A 252 0.78 -16.51 19.23
N VAL A 253 2.06 -16.75 19.46
CA VAL A 253 2.93 -17.55 18.60
C VAL A 253 3.09 -18.95 19.19
N GLU A 254 3.03 -19.96 18.33
CA GLU A 254 3.38 -21.33 18.68
C GLU A 254 4.77 -21.63 18.13
N THR A 255 5.70 -22.06 18.99
CA THR A 255 7.07 -22.41 18.58
C THR A 255 7.47 -23.77 19.13
N SER A 256 8.29 -24.48 18.36
CA SER A 256 8.93 -25.74 18.76
C SER A 256 10.20 -25.54 19.58
N GLU A 257 10.86 -24.40 19.39
CA GLU A 257 12.03 -23.95 20.14
C GLU A 257 11.75 -22.54 20.66
N GLU A 258 12.50 -21.52 20.25
CA GLU A 258 12.55 -20.25 20.96
C GLU A 258 12.24 -19.06 20.04
N ILE A 259 11.47 -18.09 20.56
CA ILE A 259 11.46 -16.70 20.10
C ILE A 259 12.51 -15.94 20.92
N GLU A 260 13.48 -15.34 20.23
CA GLU A 260 14.54 -14.58 20.89
C GLU A 260 14.03 -13.25 21.44
N PRO A 261 14.63 -12.70 22.50
CA PRO A 261 14.21 -11.44 23.10
C PRO A 261 14.71 -10.20 22.33
N VAL A 262 14.58 -10.23 21.01
CA VAL A 262 14.94 -9.14 20.09
C VAL A 262 13.89 -9.07 18.98
N GLY A 263 13.54 -7.85 18.58
CA GLY A 263 12.46 -7.58 17.65
C GLY A 263 11.72 -6.30 18.00
N GLY A 264 10.75 -5.94 17.17
CA GLY A 264 9.96 -4.72 17.31
C GLY A 264 8.52 -4.91 16.89
N MET A 265 7.67 -3.98 17.29
CA MET A 265 6.27 -3.89 16.90
C MET A 265 6.00 -2.54 16.24
N CYS A 266 5.32 -2.57 15.10
CA CYS A 266 5.22 -1.40 14.22
C CYS A 266 3.86 -1.32 13.55
N ILE A 267 3.53 -0.13 13.06
CA ILE A 267 2.32 0.19 12.29
C ILE A 267 2.73 0.87 10.99
N ASP A 268 2.14 0.49 9.86
CA ASP A 268 2.37 1.15 8.57
C ASP A 268 1.42 2.33 8.31
N GLY A 269 1.63 3.05 7.19
CA GLY A 269 0.77 4.17 6.80
C GLY A 269 -0.69 3.81 6.54
N ALA A 270 -0.98 2.53 6.26
CA ALA A 270 -2.34 2.02 6.09
C ALA A 270 -3.02 1.65 7.42
N GLY A 271 -2.29 1.70 8.54
CA GLY A 271 -2.78 1.33 9.86
C GLY A 271 -2.71 -0.16 10.16
N GLN A 272 -1.99 -0.94 9.35
CA GLN A 272 -1.76 -2.37 9.57
C GLN A 272 -0.70 -2.58 10.64
N PHE A 273 -0.91 -3.54 11.55
CA PHE A 273 0.03 -3.85 12.62
C PHE A 273 0.94 -5.03 12.28
N TYR A 274 2.18 -4.93 12.75
CA TYR A 274 3.23 -5.91 12.49
C TYR A 274 4.04 -6.24 13.75
N ALA A 275 4.61 -7.43 13.75
CA ALA A 275 5.69 -7.83 14.65
C ALA A 275 6.86 -8.35 13.84
N ALA A 276 8.03 -7.74 14.02
CA ALA A 276 9.31 -8.24 13.56
C ALA A 276 9.96 -9.02 14.71
N LEU A 277 10.20 -10.31 14.50
CA LEU A 277 10.64 -11.25 15.53
C LEU A 277 11.85 -12.04 15.02
N THR A 278 12.59 -12.62 15.95
CA THR A 278 13.66 -13.59 15.66
C THR A 278 13.28 -14.94 16.26
N PHE A 279 13.35 -16.02 15.48
CA PHE A 279 12.96 -17.35 15.92
C PHE A 279 13.98 -18.43 15.58
N ARG A 280 13.96 -19.51 16.37
CA ARG A 280 14.72 -20.76 16.12
C ARG A 280 13.76 -21.92 15.84
N GLY A 281 14.20 -22.85 15.01
CA GLY A 281 13.44 -24.08 14.73
C GLY A 281 12.18 -23.83 13.90
N GLU A 282 11.06 -24.45 14.28
CA GLU A 282 9.75 -24.29 13.63
C GLU A 282 8.83 -23.38 14.44
N VAL A 283 8.15 -22.45 13.75
CA VAL A 283 7.14 -21.54 14.30
C VAL A 283 5.83 -21.64 13.50
N LEU A 284 4.71 -21.52 14.21
CA LEU A 284 3.36 -21.49 13.67
C LEU A 284 2.69 -20.16 14.07
N ILE A 285 2.38 -19.37 13.05
CA ILE A 285 1.74 -18.05 13.15
C ILE A 285 0.36 -18.16 12.50
N GLY A 286 -0.68 -18.37 13.30
CA GLY A 286 -2.01 -18.68 12.78
C GLY A 286 -2.01 -20.01 12.03
N GLU A 287 -2.24 -19.98 10.72
CA GLU A 287 -2.16 -21.16 9.85
C GLU A 287 -0.81 -21.28 9.11
N THR A 288 0.05 -20.26 9.23
CA THR A 288 1.32 -20.18 8.52
C THR A 288 2.43 -20.83 9.32
N ARG A 289 3.01 -21.88 8.75
CA ARG A 289 4.17 -22.58 9.31
C ARG A 289 5.44 -22.09 8.64
N LEU A 290 6.41 -21.64 9.44
CA LEU A 290 7.72 -21.21 9.00
C LEU A 290 8.79 -22.06 9.70
N ASP A 291 9.84 -22.40 8.96
CA ASP A 291 10.95 -23.21 9.42
C ASP A 291 12.23 -22.37 9.27
N SER A 292 13.01 -22.26 10.34
CA SER A 292 14.33 -21.62 10.29
C SER A 292 15.27 -22.47 9.41
N ALA A 293 15.98 -21.81 8.50
CA ALA A 293 16.99 -22.41 7.63
C ALA A 293 18.33 -22.66 8.36
N GLY A 294 18.52 -22.05 9.53
CA GLY A 294 19.79 -21.98 10.23
C GLY A 294 19.67 -22.05 11.75
N GLU A 295 20.43 -21.19 12.44
CA GLU A 295 20.42 -21.12 13.90
C GLU A 295 19.27 -20.25 14.41
N SER A 296 19.10 -19.07 13.82
CA SER A 296 17.95 -18.18 14.03
C SER A 296 17.68 -17.41 12.75
N ASP A 297 16.42 -17.15 12.44
CA ASP A 297 16.02 -16.34 11.30
C ASP A 297 15.05 -15.24 11.71
N LEU A 298 15.01 -14.20 10.86
CA LEU A 298 14.06 -13.11 10.97
C LEU A 298 12.67 -13.56 10.51
N LEU A 299 11.66 -13.08 11.21
CA LEU A 299 10.24 -13.29 10.91
C LEU A 299 9.51 -11.95 10.96
N VAL A 300 8.63 -11.72 9.99
CA VAL A 300 7.69 -10.59 9.99
C VAL A 300 6.29 -11.16 9.89
N ALA A 301 5.42 -10.75 10.80
CA ALA A 301 4.04 -11.16 10.79
C ALA A 301 3.09 -9.96 10.96
N SER A 302 2.05 -9.94 10.13
CA SER A 302 0.96 -8.98 10.25
C SER A 302 -0.17 -9.55 11.09
N TYR A 303 -0.80 -8.71 11.91
CA TYR A 303 -1.93 -9.11 12.75
C TYR A 303 -3.02 -8.05 12.79
N GLU A 304 -4.24 -8.49 13.08
CA GLU A 304 -5.40 -7.63 13.31
C GLU A 304 -6.31 -8.29 14.35
N ALA A 305 -6.69 -7.55 15.39
CA ALA A 305 -7.55 -8.03 16.47
C ALA A 305 -7.08 -9.38 17.08
N ASP A 306 -7.81 -10.47 16.87
CA ASP A 306 -7.53 -11.79 17.45
C ASP A 306 -6.93 -12.81 16.46
N GLN A 307 -6.42 -12.34 15.30
CA GLN A 307 -5.88 -13.21 14.27
C GLN A 307 -4.59 -12.67 13.62
N TRP A 308 -3.77 -13.60 13.15
CA TRP A 308 -2.65 -13.32 12.26
C TRP A 308 -3.13 -13.27 10.82
N ASN A 309 -2.67 -12.28 10.05
CA ASN A 309 -3.05 -12.10 8.64
C ASN A 309 -2.15 -12.90 7.72
N TRP A 310 -0.84 -12.70 7.87
CA TRP A 310 0.21 -13.40 7.13
C TRP A 310 1.50 -13.38 7.92
N ALA A 311 2.44 -14.26 7.57
CA ALA A 311 3.78 -14.27 8.13
C ALA A 311 4.79 -14.69 7.06
N VAL A 312 5.95 -14.04 7.07
CA VAL A 312 7.10 -14.34 6.20
C VAL A 312 8.38 -14.43 7.01
N THR A 313 9.37 -15.12 6.47
CA THR A 313 10.70 -15.25 7.07
C THR A 313 11.77 -14.95 6.03
N GLY A 314 12.91 -14.45 6.50
CA GLY A 314 14.11 -14.23 5.72
C GLY A 314 15.34 -14.55 6.57
N GLY A 315 16.35 -15.13 5.95
CA GLY A 315 17.54 -15.60 6.65
C GLY A 315 18.27 -16.72 5.91
N GLY A 316 19.20 -17.37 6.61
CA GLY A 316 20.25 -18.20 6.05
C GLY A 316 20.58 -19.42 6.91
N ALA A 317 21.83 -19.90 6.80
CA ALA A 317 22.27 -21.09 7.54
C ALA A 317 22.81 -20.76 8.95
N PHE A 318 22.94 -19.48 9.27
CA PHE A 318 23.58 -18.98 10.50
C PHE A 318 22.58 -18.17 11.33
N GLU A 319 23.05 -17.18 12.09
CA GLU A 319 22.20 -16.29 12.85
C GLU A 319 21.84 -15.07 12.00
N ASP A 320 20.54 -14.90 11.79
CA ASP A 320 19.93 -13.76 11.13
C ASP A 320 18.81 -13.25 12.06
N ARG A 321 18.89 -11.98 12.50
CA ARG A 321 17.99 -11.44 13.53
C ARG A 321 17.28 -10.17 13.06
N ALA A 322 16.00 -10.04 13.42
CA ALA A 322 15.30 -8.77 13.44
C ALA A 322 15.55 -8.06 14.77
N TRP A 323 15.90 -6.78 14.70
CA TRP A 323 16.07 -5.93 15.87
C TRP A 323 14.90 -4.96 16.03
N ASP A 324 14.48 -4.30 14.97
CA ASP A 324 13.44 -3.26 15.01
C ASP A 324 12.73 -3.12 13.65
N CYS A 325 11.57 -2.47 13.64
CA CYS A 325 10.81 -2.20 12.44
C CYS A 325 10.09 -0.84 12.47
N SER A 326 9.97 -0.22 11.30
CA SER A 326 9.24 1.04 11.13
C SER A 326 8.38 1.00 9.88
N GLY A 327 7.17 1.54 9.98
CA GLY A 327 6.23 1.61 8.88
C GLY A 327 6.52 2.77 7.92
N SER A 328 6.44 2.49 6.63
CA SER A 328 6.45 3.51 5.57
C SER A 328 5.02 3.94 5.24
N PRO A 329 4.78 5.23 4.96
CA PRO A 329 3.50 5.71 4.44
C PRO A 329 3.17 5.15 3.05
N GLN A 330 4.17 4.91 2.19
CA GLN A 330 3.98 4.49 0.80
C GLN A 330 4.28 2.99 0.52
N GLN A 331 5.09 2.31 1.34
CA GLN A 331 5.75 1.04 0.93
C GLN A 331 5.62 -0.15 1.91
N GLY A 332 4.74 -0.10 2.91
CA GLY A 332 4.61 -1.15 3.93
C GLY A 332 5.58 -0.95 5.09
N LEU A 333 6.55 -1.85 5.27
CA LEU A 333 7.43 -1.92 6.43
C LEU A 333 8.91 -1.95 6.05
N THR A 334 9.74 -1.22 6.80
CA THR A 334 11.18 -1.44 6.86
C THR A 334 11.55 -2.20 8.14
N VAL A 335 12.31 -3.28 8.00
CA VAL A 335 12.84 -4.08 9.12
C VAL A 335 14.35 -4.04 9.09
N VAL A 336 14.95 -3.68 10.21
CA VAL A 336 16.40 -3.69 10.37
C VAL A 336 16.85 -4.86 11.23
N GLY A 337 18.05 -5.33 10.93
CA GLY A 337 18.56 -6.57 11.48
C GLY A 337 20.05 -6.76 11.27
N GLU A 338 20.45 -8.00 11.54
CA GLU A 338 21.78 -8.51 11.27
C GLU A 338 21.68 -9.83 10.50
N PHE A 339 22.71 -10.15 9.71
CA PHE A 339 22.83 -11.43 9.02
C PHE A 339 24.26 -11.97 9.11
N SER A 340 24.39 -13.30 9.01
CA SER A 340 25.69 -13.97 9.00
C SER A 340 25.82 -14.95 7.83
N GLY A 341 26.97 -14.95 7.16
CA GLY A 341 27.14 -15.79 5.97
C GLY A 341 26.28 -15.29 4.83
N ASN A 342 25.39 -16.14 4.30
CA ASN A 342 24.48 -15.79 3.22
C ASN A 342 23.03 -15.99 3.64
N ALA A 343 22.20 -14.96 3.44
CA ALA A 343 20.78 -14.94 3.77
C ALA A 343 19.92 -14.66 2.54
N THR A 344 18.68 -15.11 2.56
CA THR A 344 17.69 -14.90 1.49
C THR A 344 16.38 -14.37 2.04
N PHE A 345 15.82 -13.39 1.33
CA PHE A 345 14.58 -12.69 1.65
C PHE A 345 13.71 -12.73 0.39
N GLY A 346 12.89 -13.78 0.24
CA GLY A 346 12.16 -14.00 -1.01
C GLY A 346 13.11 -14.24 -2.19
N GLU A 347 13.11 -13.34 -3.18
CA GLU A 347 14.04 -13.38 -4.32
C GLU A 347 15.33 -12.60 -4.10
N TYR A 348 15.42 -11.82 -3.03
CA TYR A 348 16.60 -11.03 -2.68
C TYR A 348 17.59 -11.88 -1.86
N SER A 349 18.89 -11.64 -2.05
CA SER A 349 19.95 -12.40 -1.38
C SER A 349 21.11 -11.52 -0.98
N THR A 350 21.66 -11.74 0.21
CA THR A 350 22.87 -11.04 0.66
C THR A 350 24.13 -11.62 0.00
N GLU A 351 25.20 -10.84 -0.03
CA GLU A 351 26.53 -11.37 -0.32
C GLU A 351 27.05 -12.18 0.88
N SER A 352 27.90 -13.17 0.63
CA SER A 352 28.46 -13.98 1.71
C SER A 352 29.38 -13.14 2.58
N SER A 353 29.03 -12.97 3.85
CA SER A 353 29.88 -12.36 4.86
C SER A 353 30.68 -13.39 5.66
N ASN A 354 31.81 -12.96 6.21
CA ASN A 354 32.59 -13.71 7.20
C ASN A 354 32.51 -13.11 8.61
N SER A 355 31.70 -12.05 8.75
CA SER A 355 31.34 -11.33 9.97
C SER A 355 29.79 -11.31 10.09
N VAL A 356 29.30 -10.67 11.14
CA VAL A 356 27.90 -10.26 11.25
C VAL A 356 27.79 -8.90 10.59
N ASP A 357 26.92 -8.78 9.58
CA ASP A 357 26.72 -7.53 8.85
C ASP A 357 25.27 -7.06 9.00
N MET A 358 25.02 -5.77 8.81
CA MET A 358 23.66 -5.22 8.94
C MET A 358 22.83 -5.47 7.69
N VAL A 359 21.53 -5.66 7.89
CA VAL A 359 20.53 -5.71 6.83
C VAL A 359 19.39 -4.76 7.13
N LEU A 360 18.97 -4.01 6.11
CA LEU A 360 17.70 -3.32 6.02
C LEU A 360 16.88 -4.07 4.98
N SER A 361 15.67 -4.47 5.33
CA SER A 361 14.77 -5.22 4.46
C SER A 361 13.42 -4.54 4.37
N ARG A 362 12.83 -4.50 3.17
CA ARG A 362 11.49 -3.94 2.95
C ARG A 362 10.47 -5.05 2.73
N VAL A 363 9.31 -4.91 3.37
CA VAL A 363 8.18 -5.83 3.26
C VAL A 363 6.94 -5.01 2.93
N SER A 364 6.27 -5.32 1.83
CA SER A 364 5.00 -4.68 1.47
C SER A 364 3.87 -5.06 2.42
N SER A 365 2.77 -4.29 2.44
CA SER A 365 1.64 -4.55 3.34
C SER A 365 0.92 -5.89 3.09
N ASP A 366 1.09 -6.51 1.92
CA ASP A 366 0.59 -7.85 1.59
C ASP A 366 1.58 -8.98 1.94
N GLY A 367 2.74 -8.65 2.51
CA GLY A 367 3.73 -9.60 3.00
C GLY A 367 4.73 -10.07 1.95
N ALA A 368 4.89 -9.37 0.83
CA ALA A 368 5.97 -9.66 -0.12
C ALA A 368 7.26 -8.92 0.28
N TRP A 369 8.41 -9.59 0.13
CA TRP A 369 9.70 -8.90 0.21
C TRP A 369 9.82 -7.94 -0.98
N ALA A 370 10.21 -6.69 -0.74
CA ALA A 370 10.28 -5.63 -1.75
C ALA A 370 11.72 -5.14 -2.02
N GLY A 371 12.67 -5.50 -1.16
CA GLY A 371 14.08 -5.15 -1.35
C GLY A 371 14.91 -5.38 -0.10
N ILE A 372 16.23 -5.39 -0.28
CA ILE A 372 17.20 -5.38 0.82
C ILE A 372 18.32 -4.38 0.52
N ALA A 373 18.85 -3.76 1.56
CA ALA A 373 20.11 -3.04 1.56
C ALA A 373 21.00 -3.62 2.67
N THR A 374 22.28 -3.79 2.38
CA THR A 374 23.26 -4.35 3.33
C THR A 374 24.45 -3.41 3.43
N ALA A 375 25.05 -3.37 4.61
CA ALA A 375 26.33 -2.72 4.84
C ALA A 375 27.12 -3.54 5.86
N GLY A 376 28.44 -3.46 5.81
CA GLY A 376 29.30 -4.25 6.67
C GLY A 376 30.77 -3.86 6.54
N GLY A 377 31.55 -4.33 7.48
CA GLY A 377 32.97 -4.07 7.64
C GLY A 377 33.71 -5.30 8.14
N PRO A 378 34.91 -5.14 8.70
CA PRO A 378 35.69 -6.26 9.22
C PRO A 378 35.24 -6.74 10.61
N GLY A 379 34.37 -6.00 11.31
CA GLY A 379 33.87 -6.29 12.65
C GLY A 379 32.44 -6.82 12.66
N VAL A 380 31.75 -6.74 13.80
CA VAL A 380 30.32 -7.02 13.95
C VAL A 380 29.55 -5.73 13.72
N ASP A 381 28.69 -5.74 12.72
CA ASP A 381 27.86 -4.61 12.32
C ASP A 381 26.38 -4.97 12.43
N ARG A 382 25.64 -4.19 13.23
CA ARG A 382 24.22 -4.45 13.52
C ARG A 382 23.41 -3.19 13.33
N ALA A 383 22.30 -3.28 12.63
CA ALA A 383 21.29 -2.23 12.67
C ALA A 383 20.24 -2.60 13.74
N THR A 384 20.11 -1.76 14.77
CA THR A 384 19.29 -2.07 15.96
C THR A 384 18.10 -1.16 16.16
N GLY A 385 18.04 -0.01 15.48
CA GLY A 385 16.90 0.91 15.53
C GLY A 385 16.60 1.50 14.17
N VAL A 386 15.32 1.69 13.86
CA VAL A 386 14.88 2.24 12.58
C VAL A 386 13.67 3.14 12.74
N VAL A 387 13.69 4.27 12.02
CA VAL A 387 12.53 5.15 11.87
C VAL A 387 12.37 5.56 10.43
N THR A 388 11.11 5.69 9.99
CA THR A 388 10.77 6.15 8.65
C THR A 388 9.99 7.45 8.75
N ASN A 389 10.39 8.46 7.97
CA ASN A 389 9.70 9.75 7.94
C ASN A 389 8.48 9.67 6.98
N ALA A 390 7.75 10.79 6.86
CA ALA A 390 6.54 10.84 6.04
C ALA A 390 6.80 10.62 4.54
N ILE A 391 8.00 10.97 4.05
CA ILE A 391 8.44 10.86 2.65
C ILE A 391 8.97 9.45 2.32
N GLY A 392 9.09 8.57 3.33
CA GLY A 392 9.61 7.21 3.17
C GLY A 392 11.13 7.11 3.30
N ASP A 393 11.82 8.20 3.63
CA ASP A 393 13.24 8.13 4.00
C ASP A 393 13.37 7.44 5.36
N VAL A 394 14.39 6.60 5.44
CA VAL A 394 14.68 5.77 6.59
C VAL A 394 15.93 6.28 7.28
N VAL A 395 15.88 6.43 8.61
CA VAL A 395 17.07 6.61 9.44
C VAL A 395 17.30 5.34 10.24
N VAL A 396 18.52 4.85 10.22
CA VAL A 396 18.97 3.63 10.88
C VAL A 396 20.04 3.98 11.90
N ALA A 397 19.92 3.42 13.10
CA ALA A 397 20.96 3.42 14.11
C ALA A 397 21.44 2.00 14.37
N GLY A 398 22.71 1.87 14.73
CA GLY A 398 23.30 0.56 14.97
C GLY A 398 24.68 0.62 15.60
N THR A 399 25.28 -0.56 15.75
CA THR A 399 26.63 -0.74 16.32
C THR A 399 27.61 -1.25 15.28
N THR A 400 28.86 -0.81 15.36
CA THR A 400 30.00 -1.39 14.63
C THR A 400 31.15 -1.65 15.58
N SER A 401 31.84 -2.80 15.45
CA SER A 401 33.00 -3.14 16.30
C SER A 401 34.36 -3.04 15.60
N GLY A 402 34.38 -2.59 14.34
CA GLY A 402 35.59 -2.61 13.52
C GLY A 402 35.59 -1.61 12.35
N GLY A 403 34.70 -0.61 12.42
CA GLY A 403 34.39 0.30 11.33
C GLY A 403 33.47 -0.35 10.30
N ILE A 404 32.72 0.47 9.56
CA ILE A 404 31.70 0.02 8.62
C ILE A 404 31.71 0.90 7.36
N THR A 405 31.41 0.31 6.20
CA THR A 405 31.18 1.08 4.96
C THR A 405 29.69 1.09 4.63
N ILE A 406 29.08 2.28 4.63
CA ILE A 406 27.67 2.49 4.30
C ILE A 406 27.58 3.41 3.08
N GLY A 407 27.14 2.87 1.94
CA GLY A 407 27.13 3.63 0.69
C GLY A 407 28.52 4.06 0.24
N VAL A 408 28.78 5.36 0.28
CA VAL A 408 30.10 5.96 -0.04
C VAL A 408 30.90 6.35 1.20
N ASP A 409 30.29 6.27 2.38
CA ASP A 409 30.88 6.70 3.64
C ASP A 409 31.64 5.53 4.29
N GLU A 410 32.93 5.76 4.54
CA GLU A 410 33.80 4.84 5.29
C GLU A 410 33.89 5.34 6.74
N LEU A 411 33.21 4.66 7.66
CA LEU A 411 33.22 4.99 9.08
C LEU A 411 34.36 4.26 9.78
N GLU A 412 35.27 5.02 10.39
CA GLU A 412 36.38 4.47 11.16
C GLU A 412 35.89 3.99 12.53
N ASP A 413 36.54 2.93 13.00
CA ASP A 413 36.56 2.47 14.39
C ASP A 413 37.19 3.55 15.29
N LEU A 414 36.41 4.14 16.20
CA LEU A 414 36.78 5.33 16.97
C LEU A 414 37.71 5.02 18.15
N ASP A 415 37.74 3.78 18.64
CA ASP A 415 38.72 3.34 19.64
C ASP A 415 40.08 3.00 19.00
N GLY A 416 40.10 2.79 17.68
CA GLY A 416 41.26 2.48 16.85
C GLY A 416 41.87 1.09 17.08
N VAL A 417 41.12 0.19 17.71
CA VAL A 417 41.47 -1.18 18.08
C VAL A 417 40.30 -2.11 17.77
N ASN A 418 40.21 -2.55 16.51
CA ASN A 418 39.37 -3.69 16.15
C ASN A 418 39.69 -4.96 17.00
N ASP A 419 38.91 -5.15 18.05
CA ASP A 419 39.03 -6.23 19.03
C ASP A 419 37.71 -7.00 19.24
N ASP A 420 36.70 -6.71 18.43
CA ASP A 420 35.33 -7.27 18.49
C ASP A 420 34.65 -7.08 19.86
N MET A 421 35.20 -6.23 20.75
CA MET A 421 34.76 -6.09 22.14
C MET A 421 34.29 -4.69 22.51
N HIS A 422 34.62 -3.68 21.70
CA HIS A 422 34.12 -2.33 21.83
C HIS A 422 33.24 -1.98 20.62
N ASN A 423 32.01 -1.57 20.89
CA ASN A 423 31.03 -1.15 19.89
C ASN A 423 30.98 0.38 19.85
N ASP A 424 31.05 0.94 18.64
CA ASP A 424 30.71 2.32 18.35
C ASP A 424 29.31 2.40 17.72
N ILE A 425 28.66 3.54 17.87
CA ILE A 425 27.38 3.85 17.25
C ILE A 425 27.62 4.29 15.80
N PHE A 426 26.78 3.83 14.88
CA PHE A 426 26.57 4.52 13.61
C PHE A 426 25.12 5.02 13.50
N LEU A 427 24.96 6.11 12.77
CA LEU A 427 23.67 6.66 12.34
C LEU A 427 23.76 6.89 10.83
N ALA A 428 22.78 6.39 10.08
CA ALA A 428 22.77 6.50 8.63
C ALA A 428 21.36 6.76 8.09
N ALA A 429 21.26 7.45 6.97
CA ALA A 429 19.99 7.61 6.27
C ALA A 429 20.00 6.90 4.92
N TYR A 430 18.87 6.26 4.63
CA TYR A 430 18.59 5.52 3.41
C TYR A 430 17.32 6.08 2.78
N LEU A 431 17.42 6.59 1.56
CA LEU A 431 16.34 7.34 0.93
C LEU A 431 15.27 6.43 0.33
N ALA A 432 14.10 7.00 0.09
CA ALA A 432 13.00 6.37 -0.64
C ALA A 432 13.39 5.85 -2.04
N ASN A 433 14.43 6.43 -2.67
CA ASN A 433 14.96 6.02 -3.98
C ASN A 433 16.03 4.92 -3.93
N ASP A 434 16.14 4.21 -2.81
CA ASP A 434 17.03 3.06 -2.60
C ASP A 434 18.52 3.39 -2.54
N THR A 435 18.87 4.61 -2.16
CA THR A 435 20.26 5.04 -2.01
C THR A 435 20.62 5.47 -0.58
N TRP A 436 21.82 5.10 -0.14
CA TRP A 436 22.40 5.65 1.09
C TRP A 436 22.71 7.13 0.91
N ALA A 437 22.22 7.95 1.83
CA ALA A 437 22.33 9.40 1.78
C ALA A 437 23.57 9.92 2.49
N TRP A 438 23.78 9.43 3.71
CA TRP A 438 24.86 9.81 4.60
C TRP A 438 24.97 8.76 5.70
N ALA A 439 26.17 8.62 6.25
CA ALA A 439 26.41 7.90 7.49
C ALA A 439 27.42 8.65 8.36
N VAL A 440 27.24 8.57 9.68
CA VAL A 440 28.15 9.13 10.69
C VAL A 440 28.37 8.10 11.78
N SER A 441 29.57 8.09 12.37
CA SER A 441 29.85 7.34 13.59
C SER A 441 29.92 8.25 14.82
N ALA A 442 29.61 7.67 15.97
CA ALA A 442 29.74 8.28 17.28
C ALA A 442 30.16 7.22 18.30
N GLY A 443 30.92 7.63 19.31
CA GLY A 443 31.46 6.70 20.30
C GLY A 443 32.84 7.09 20.80
N GLY A 444 33.59 6.14 21.34
CA GLY A 444 34.91 6.38 21.91
C GLY A 444 35.59 5.11 22.40
N ASP A 445 36.50 5.22 23.36
CA ASP A 445 37.29 4.07 23.86
C ASP A 445 36.46 2.99 24.61
N GLY A 446 35.15 3.19 24.77
CA GLY A 446 34.26 2.29 25.52
C GLY A 446 33.17 1.72 24.63
N ASN A 447 32.34 0.83 25.19
CA ASN A 447 31.12 0.38 24.52
C ASN A 447 30.06 1.47 24.52
N ASP A 448 29.58 1.79 23.33
CA ASP A 448 28.52 2.74 23.05
C ASP A 448 27.46 2.05 22.17
N GLU A 449 26.24 1.88 22.70
CA GLU A 449 25.20 1.05 22.05
C GLU A 449 23.87 1.81 21.94
N PRO A 450 23.30 1.98 20.73
CA PRO A 450 21.99 2.59 20.56
C PRO A 450 20.89 1.68 21.09
N THR A 451 19.90 2.28 21.75
CA THR A 451 18.78 1.56 22.37
C THR A 451 17.43 1.91 21.78
N HIS A 452 17.21 3.16 21.39
CA HIS A 452 15.98 3.57 20.71
C HIS A 452 16.23 4.79 19.83
N LEU A 453 15.62 4.77 18.64
CA LEU A 453 15.66 5.85 17.66
C LEU A 453 14.24 6.38 17.46
N THR A 454 14.07 7.70 17.53
CA THR A 454 12.80 8.39 17.25
C THR A 454 13.10 9.70 16.53
N PHE A 455 12.10 10.32 15.93
CA PHE A 455 12.21 11.72 15.51
C PHE A 455 11.86 12.68 16.65
N ALA A 456 12.55 13.81 16.67
CA ALA A 456 12.09 15.02 17.34
C ALA A 456 10.97 15.70 16.51
N PRO A 457 10.23 16.69 17.04
CA PRO A 457 9.10 17.30 16.34
C PRO A 457 9.49 18.03 15.05
N ASP A 458 10.76 18.37 14.92
CA ASP A 458 11.41 19.01 13.78
C ASP A 458 12.02 17.98 12.83
N GLY A 459 11.56 16.72 12.83
CA GLY A 459 12.02 15.63 11.96
C GLY A 459 13.46 15.15 12.20
N SER A 460 14.19 15.73 13.16
CA SER A 460 15.60 15.40 13.39
C SER A 460 15.75 14.08 14.17
N PRO A 461 16.73 13.22 13.85
CA PRO A 461 16.97 11.98 14.58
C PRO A 461 17.36 12.23 16.04
N LEU A 462 16.61 11.60 16.95
CA LEU A 462 16.90 11.54 18.38
C LEU A 462 17.21 10.09 18.77
N LEU A 463 18.44 9.89 19.24
CA LEU A 463 18.95 8.59 19.65
C LEU A 463 19.12 8.53 21.17
N THR A 464 18.61 7.48 21.79
CA THR A 464 19.04 7.06 23.13
C THR A 464 20.06 5.95 23.02
N PHE A 465 21.04 5.94 23.91
CA PHE A 465 22.13 4.97 23.87
C PHE A 465 22.70 4.71 25.25
N MET A 466 23.30 3.53 25.41
CA MET A 466 24.16 3.16 26.51
C MET A 466 25.57 3.64 26.21
N LEU A 467 26.30 4.12 27.21
CA LEU A 467 27.70 4.51 27.03
C LEU A 467 28.58 4.09 28.18
N SER A 468 29.83 3.76 27.88
CA SER A 468 30.90 3.58 28.85
C SER A 468 32.12 4.43 28.46
N GLY A 469 32.81 5.00 29.43
CA GLY A 469 33.83 6.01 29.14
C GLY A 469 33.26 7.33 28.59
N THR A 470 33.87 7.87 27.53
CA THR A 470 33.48 9.16 26.93
C THR A 470 33.22 8.98 25.44
N ALA A 471 31.97 9.20 25.02
CA ALA A 471 31.54 9.16 23.64
C ALA A 471 31.62 10.54 22.98
N SER A 472 32.17 10.60 21.78
CA SER A 472 32.18 11.74 20.87
C SER A 472 30.99 11.63 19.90
N LEU A 473 30.15 12.66 19.85
CA LEU A 473 28.89 12.69 19.10
C LEU A 473 28.93 13.90 18.17
N GLY A 474 29.68 13.77 17.07
CA GLY A 474 30.08 14.90 16.23
C GLY A 474 30.88 15.94 17.03
N VAL A 475 30.31 17.13 17.19
CA VAL A 475 30.87 18.25 17.98
C VAL A 475 30.51 18.21 19.46
N HIS A 476 29.63 17.30 19.86
CA HIS A 476 29.19 17.10 21.24
C HIS A 476 29.91 15.92 21.89
N SER A 477 29.76 15.79 23.21
CA SER A 477 30.24 14.61 23.93
C SER A 477 29.38 14.25 25.13
N ALA A 478 29.34 12.96 25.42
CA ALA A 478 28.74 12.38 26.62
C ALA A 478 29.79 11.59 27.39
N THR A 479 29.60 11.46 28.70
CA THR A 479 30.56 10.79 29.58
C THR A 479 29.79 10.06 30.66
N SER A 480 30.12 8.78 30.83
CA SER A 480 29.60 7.95 31.92
C SER A 480 30.30 8.28 33.25
N TYR A 481 29.62 8.00 34.37
CA TYR A 481 30.11 8.18 35.73
C TYR A 481 30.47 6.85 36.42
N GLY A 482 30.78 5.80 35.69
CA GLY A 482 31.13 4.53 36.31
C GLY A 482 31.39 3.47 35.27
N ASP A 483 30.51 2.48 35.26
CA ASP A 483 30.47 1.42 34.27
C ASP A 483 29.59 1.91 33.09
N TYR A 484 28.38 1.36 32.89
CA TYR A 484 27.46 1.85 31.86
C TYR A 484 26.51 2.94 32.38
N ASP A 485 26.37 4.02 31.61
CA ASP A 485 25.42 5.11 31.86
C ASP A 485 24.46 5.28 30.68
N VAL A 486 23.47 6.18 30.84
CA VAL A 486 22.50 6.52 29.80
C VAL A 486 22.86 7.81 29.06
N GLY A 487 22.71 7.80 27.74
CA GLY A 487 22.98 8.89 26.82
C GLY A 487 21.79 9.23 25.93
N LEU A 488 21.68 10.50 25.56
CA LEU A 488 20.75 10.98 24.54
C LEU A 488 21.49 11.92 23.60
N TRP A 489 21.21 11.79 22.30
CA TRP A 489 21.80 12.60 21.25
C TRP A 489 20.74 13.00 20.24
N LEU A 490 20.51 14.32 20.13
CA LEU A 490 19.73 14.90 19.05
C LEU A 490 20.69 15.31 17.94
N TYR A 491 20.61 14.62 16.81
CA TYR A 491 21.40 14.90 15.61
C TYR A 491 20.61 15.82 14.69
N GLN A 492 21.12 17.03 14.45
CA GLN A 492 20.50 18.01 13.55
C GLN A 492 21.51 18.42 12.48
N THR A 493 21.03 18.49 11.23
CA THR A 493 21.80 18.91 10.06
C THR A 493 21.03 19.96 9.25
N ASP A 494 21.77 20.73 8.47
CA ASP A 494 21.29 21.67 7.43
C ASP A 494 22.23 21.45 6.25
N ARG A 495 21.86 20.50 5.39
CA ARG A 495 22.76 19.87 4.42
C ARG A 495 23.01 20.74 3.22
N ASP A 496 21.97 21.38 2.70
CA ASP A 496 22.09 22.29 1.57
C ASP A 496 22.42 23.72 1.98
N SER A 497 22.51 23.97 3.29
CA SER A 497 22.92 25.24 3.89
C SER A 497 21.99 26.40 3.55
N ASP A 498 20.70 26.11 3.38
CA ASP A 498 19.68 27.11 3.14
C ASP A 498 19.19 27.79 4.44
N GLY A 499 19.51 27.19 5.59
CA GLY A 499 19.20 27.71 6.92
C GLY A 499 17.93 27.14 7.55
N ILE A 500 17.29 26.17 6.89
CA ILE A 500 16.26 25.28 7.42
C ILE A 500 16.96 23.97 7.83
N LEU A 501 16.49 23.33 8.89
CA LEU A 501 17.07 22.05 9.32
C LEU A 501 16.47 20.93 8.47
N ASP A 502 17.25 19.91 8.11
CA ASP A 502 16.84 18.78 7.24
C ASP A 502 15.53 18.10 7.68
N GLY A 503 15.14 18.19 8.94
CA GLY A 503 13.87 17.62 9.43
C GLY A 503 12.66 18.56 9.41
N GLU A 504 12.86 19.87 9.20
CA GLU A 504 11.80 20.83 8.87
C GLU A 504 11.79 21.20 7.39
N ASP A 505 12.84 20.83 6.65
CA ASP A 505 13.07 21.16 5.26
C ASP A 505 12.26 20.23 4.33
N ASN A 506 11.39 20.80 3.49
CA ASN A 506 10.66 20.05 2.49
C ASN A 506 11.50 19.70 1.24
N CYS A 507 12.70 20.28 1.11
CA CYS A 507 13.72 19.86 0.14
C CYS A 507 15.12 19.75 0.78
N PRO A 508 15.39 18.76 1.66
CA PRO A 508 16.63 18.63 2.46
C PRO A 508 17.98 18.55 1.71
N ARG A 509 17.97 18.66 0.38
CA ARG A 509 19.12 18.60 -0.52
C ARG A 509 19.16 19.73 -1.53
N VAL A 510 18.09 20.51 -1.66
CA VAL A 510 17.95 21.55 -2.68
C VAL A 510 17.57 22.83 -1.97
N SER A 511 18.55 23.72 -1.87
CA SER A 511 18.42 24.96 -1.11
C SER A 511 17.18 25.76 -1.52
N ASN A 512 16.16 25.77 -0.67
CA ASN A 512 14.87 26.37 -0.94
C ASN A 512 14.32 27.11 0.30
N THR A 513 15.03 28.16 0.70
CA THR A 513 14.73 28.98 1.91
C THR A 513 13.29 29.50 2.06
N ALA A 514 12.48 29.44 0.99
CA ALA A 514 11.07 29.82 0.99
C ALA A 514 10.12 28.69 1.42
N GLN A 515 10.52 27.43 1.28
CA GLN A 515 9.75 26.22 1.62
C GLN A 515 8.37 26.26 0.96
N SER A 516 8.33 26.63 -0.32
CA SER A 516 7.10 26.55 -1.11
C SER A 516 6.74 25.07 -1.34
N ASN A 517 5.45 24.81 -1.40
CA ASN A 517 4.83 23.50 -1.61
C ASN A 517 3.39 23.82 -2.07
N HIS A 518 3.17 23.81 -3.39
CA HIS A 518 1.94 24.29 -4.03
C HIS A 518 0.77 23.32 -3.87
N ASP A 519 1.01 22.03 -4.10
CA ASP A 519 0.03 20.94 -4.01
C ASP A 519 -0.26 20.43 -2.58
N GLY A 520 0.60 20.77 -1.63
CA GLY A 520 0.50 20.35 -0.23
C GLY A 520 1.01 18.94 0.04
N ASP A 521 1.83 18.36 -0.86
CA ASP A 521 2.33 17.01 -0.74
C ASP A 521 3.56 16.92 0.20
N LEU A 522 4.39 15.88 0.07
CA LEU A 522 5.55 15.65 0.92
C LEU A 522 6.83 16.34 0.45
N TYR A 523 6.91 16.69 -0.83
CA TYR A 523 8.03 17.39 -1.44
C TYR A 523 7.73 18.90 -1.46
N GLY A 524 8.70 19.72 -1.83
CA GLY A 524 8.49 21.15 -2.00
C GLY A 524 8.84 21.54 -3.43
N ASP A 525 8.34 22.67 -3.90
CA ASP A 525 8.39 23.06 -5.33
C ASP A 525 9.78 22.98 -5.99
N GLU A 526 10.88 23.04 -5.22
CA GLU A 526 12.24 23.00 -5.78
C GLU A 526 12.81 21.57 -5.92
N CYS A 527 12.11 20.57 -5.38
CA CYS A 527 12.51 19.16 -5.39
C CYS A 527 11.35 18.18 -5.63
N ASP A 528 10.15 18.70 -5.87
CA ASP A 528 9.08 17.96 -6.52
C ASP A 528 9.37 17.84 -8.02
N ASP A 529 8.80 16.81 -8.65
CA ASP A 529 8.86 16.61 -10.10
C ASP A 529 7.53 17.02 -10.79
N ASP A 530 6.45 17.24 -10.01
CA ASP A 530 5.08 17.62 -10.44
C ASP A 530 4.43 18.49 -9.35
N ASP A 531 4.64 19.81 -9.44
CA ASP A 531 4.33 20.82 -8.42
C ASP A 531 2.82 21.01 -8.15
N ASP A 532 1.92 20.62 -9.06
CA ASP A 532 0.46 20.75 -8.92
C ASP A 532 -0.34 19.44 -9.02
N ASN A 533 0.37 18.33 -9.21
CA ASN A 533 -0.11 16.95 -9.12
C ASN A 533 -1.19 16.63 -10.17
N ASP A 534 -1.05 17.18 -11.38
CA ASP A 534 -1.94 16.92 -12.53
C ASP A 534 -1.49 15.74 -13.41
N GLY A 535 -0.29 15.19 -13.14
CA GLY A 535 0.31 14.06 -13.83
C GLY A 535 1.31 14.43 -14.94
N VAL A 536 1.58 15.70 -15.17
CA VAL A 536 2.62 16.23 -16.06
C VAL A 536 3.84 16.65 -15.23
N GLN A 537 5.05 16.44 -15.75
CA GLN A 537 6.26 16.84 -15.01
C GLN A 537 6.58 18.31 -15.25
N ASP A 538 7.02 19.04 -14.24
CA ASP A 538 7.34 20.48 -14.31
C ASP A 538 8.25 20.87 -15.50
N VAL A 539 9.11 19.95 -15.91
CA VAL A 539 10.08 20.17 -17.01
C VAL A 539 9.43 20.22 -18.39
N VAL A 540 8.22 19.70 -18.53
CA VAL A 540 7.41 19.68 -19.75
C VAL A 540 6.04 20.33 -19.54
N ASP A 541 5.79 20.85 -18.34
CA ASP A 541 4.57 21.55 -17.96
C ASP A 541 4.77 23.07 -18.05
N ASP A 542 4.03 23.73 -18.92
CA ASP A 542 4.05 25.18 -19.10
C ASP A 542 3.29 25.92 -17.97
N CYS A 543 2.46 25.20 -17.22
CA CYS A 543 1.64 25.65 -16.12
C CYS A 543 2.03 25.11 -14.72
N SER A 544 3.09 24.32 -14.54
CA SER A 544 3.69 23.73 -13.30
C SER A 544 3.14 24.08 -11.89
N THR A 545 2.73 25.32 -11.61
CA THR A 545 2.02 25.70 -10.37
C THR A 545 0.57 26.12 -10.67
N GLY A 546 -0.15 25.28 -11.42
CA GLY A 546 -1.43 25.52 -12.04
C GLY A 546 -2.64 25.11 -11.19
N GLU A 547 -3.77 24.82 -11.83
CA GLU A 547 -4.96 24.31 -11.14
C GLU A 547 -4.70 22.88 -10.63
N MET A 548 -4.85 22.62 -9.34
CA MET A 548 -4.67 21.26 -8.80
C MET A 548 -5.92 20.36 -8.99
N ASN A 549 -5.72 19.03 -8.93
CA ASN A 549 -6.77 17.99 -8.88
C ASN A 549 -7.55 17.74 -10.20
N TRP A 550 -6.85 17.76 -11.33
CA TRP A 550 -7.33 17.23 -12.59
C TRP A 550 -6.27 16.27 -13.15
N ALA A 551 -6.51 15.72 -14.34
CA ALA A 551 -5.55 14.85 -15.00
C ALA A 551 -5.35 15.37 -16.40
N SER A 552 -4.11 15.58 -16.82
CA SER A 552 -3.80 15.90 -18.22
C SER A 552 -4.17 14.72 -19.13
N ASP A 553 -5.18 14.94 -19.97
CA ASP A 553 -5.61 14.04 -21.03
C ASP A 553 -6.22 14.85 -22.19
N ALA A 554 -6.35 14.23 -23.36
CA ALA A 554 -6.81 14.89 -24.59
C ALA A 554 -8.24 15.51 -24.54
N SER A 555 -8.96 15.37 -23.42
CA SER A 555 -10.25 16.03 -23.19
C SER A 555 -10.20 17.23 -22.25
N THR A 556 -9.05 17.47 -21.61
CA THR A 556 -8.84 18.55 -20.63
C THR A 556 -7.53 19.33 -20.81
N ASP A 557 -6.63 18.81 -21.61
CA ASP A 557 -5.34 19.37 -22.04
C ASP A 557 -5.08 18.86 -23.47
N HIS A 558 -5.49 19.67 -24.45
CA HIS A 558 -5.56 19.26 -25.86
C HIS A 558 -4.18 19.16 -26.51
N ASP A 559 -3.26 20.07 -26.22
CA ASP A 559 -1.89 20.06 -26.75
C ASP A 559 -0.89 19.27 -25.88
N GLY A 560 -1.27 18.97 -24.64
CA GLY A 560 -0.50 18.16 -23.70
C GLY A 560 0.61 18.95 -23.02
N ASP A 561 0.46 20.26 -22.84
CA ASP A 561 1.44 21.15 -22.25
C ASP A 561 1.34 21.27 -20.71
N GLY A 562 0.39 20.58 -20.07
CA GLY A 562 0.16 20.66 -18.62
C GLY A 562 -0.69 21.86 -18.18
N CYS A 563 -1.19 22.66 -19.11
CA CYS A 563 -2.18 23.68 -18.85
C CYS A 563 -3.59 23.15 -19.10
N ARG A 564 -4.50 23.43 -18.17
CA ARG A 564 -5.89 23.01 -18.32
C ARG A 564 -6.67 23.93 -19.29
N ASP A 565 -7.18 23.37 -20.40
CA ASP A 565 -7.97 24.05 -21.46
C ASP A 565 -9.04 25.01 -20.87
N ALA A 566 -9.77 24.53 -19.85
CA ALA A 566 -10.94 25.24 -19.35
C ALA A 566 -10.63 26.50 -18.54
N GLY A 567 -9.36 26.76 -18.21
CA GLY A 567 -8.99 27.71 -17.15
C GLY A 567 -7.71 28.49 -17.38
N GLU A 568 -6.59 27.79 -17.49
CA GLU A 568 -5.25 28.38 -17.44
C GLU A 568 -4.48 28.31 -18.74
N ASP A 569 -4.84 27.38 -19.60
CA ASP A 569 -4.48 27.44 -21.00
C ASP A 569 -5.29 28.54 -21.71
N PHE A 570 -4.65 29.23 -22.64
CA PHE A 570 -5.26 30.27 -23.46
C PHE A 570 -5.06 30.03 -24.95
N ASP A 571 -4.41 28.94 -25.34
CA ASP A 571 -4.04 28.58 -26.71
C ASP A 571 -4.06 27.04 -26.88
N ASP A 572 -5.25 26.43 -26.73
CA ASP A 572 -5.41 24.97 -26.49
C ASP A 572 -4.73 24.05 -27.54
N ASP A 573 -4.41 24.54 -28.75
CA ASP A 573 -3.73 23.77 -29.81
C ASP A 573 -2.33 24.28 -30.23
N GLU A 574 -1.80 25.25 -29.48
CA GLU A 574 -0.50 25.91 -29.64
C GLU A 574 -0.25 26.55 -31.04
N ASP A 575 -1.31 26.96 -31.75
CA ASP A 575 -1.21 27.50 -33.10
C ASP A 575 -0.79 28.98 -33.17
N THR A 576 -0.65 29.63 -32.00
CA THR A 576 -0.35 31.06 -31.75
C THR A 576 -1.53 32.03 -31.82
N VAL A 577 -2.77 31.53 -31.91
CA VAL A 577 -4.02 32.28 -31.93
C VAL A 577 -4.89 31.89 -30.74
N PHE A 578 -4.78 32.65 -29.65
CA PHE A 578 -5.60 32.42 -28.45
C PHE A 578 -7.09 32.11 -28.69
N ASP A 579 -7.67 31.18 -27.94
CA ASP A 579 -9.01 30.59 -28.18
C ASP A 579 -10.13 31.63 -28.31
N PHE A 580 -10.03 32.77 -27.61
CA PHE A 580 -11.04 33.82 -27.70
C PHE A 580 -11.05 34.56 -29.05
N GLN A 581 -10.00 34.37 -29.85
CA GLN A 581 -9.83 34.90 -31.21
C GLN A 581 -9.82 33.80 -32.27
N ASP A 582 -9.71 32.54 -31.86
CA ASP A 582 -9.71 31.36 -32.69
C ASP A 582 -11.14 30.88 -33.02
N LEU A 583 -11.36 30.42 -34.24
CA LEU A 583 -12.57 29.70 -34.64
C LEU A 583 -12.41 28.17 -34.58
N CYS A 584 -11.17 27.68 -34.47
CA CYS A 584 -10.74 26.29 -34.37
C CYS A 584 -9.83 26.05 -33.16
N PRO A 585 -10.25 26.39 -31.92
CA PRO A 585 -9.39 26.35 -30.73
C PRO A 585 -8.83 24.95 -30.38
N LEU A 586 -9.47 23.87 -30.87
CA LEU A 586 -8.98 22.50 -30.71
C LEU A 586 -8.42 21.96 -32.03
N GLY A 587 -7.72 22.81 -32.78
CA GLY A 587 -7.15 22.47 -34.06
C GLY A 587 -5.96 21.51 -33.94
N PRO A 588 -5.24 21.24 -35.05
CA PRO A 588 -4.15 20.30 -35.05
C PRO A 588 -2.93 20.81 -34.27
N VAL A 589 -2.66 20.17 -33.13
CA VAL A 589 -1.48 20.45 -32.29
C VAL A 589 -0.18 20.49 -33.11
N GLY A 590 0.57 21.58 -32.98
CA GLY A 590 1.85 21.81 -33.66
C GLY A 590 1.75 22.33 -35.10
N TRP A 591 0.54 22.62 -35.59
CA TRP A 591 0.37 23.59 -36.67
C TRP A 591 0.55 25.01 -36.13
N ILE A 592 0.83 26.00 -36.99
CA ILE A 592 0.98 27.40 -36.59
C ILE A 592 0.25 28.26 -37.59
N SER A 593 -0.62 29.17 -37.14
CA SER A 593 -1.28 30.15 -38.00
C SER A 593 -0.25 31.07 -38.65
N THR A 594 -0.08 30.92 -39.96
CA THR A 594 0.78 31.80 -40.78
C THR A 594 -0.05 32.51 -41.84
N PRO A 595 0.30 33.76 -42.23
CA PRO A 595 -0.44 34.48 -43.28
C PRO A 595 -0.47 33.81 -44.66
N GLU A 596 0.29 32.72 -44.85
CA GLU A 596 0.31 31.92 -46.06
C GLU A 596 -0.64 30.71 -46.01
N GLU A 597 -0.94 30.19 -44.82
CA GLU A 597 -1.78 29.00 -44.58
C GLU A 597 -3.11 29.33 -43.89
N ASP A 598 -3.21 30.51 -43.28
CA ASP A 598 -4.43 31.13 -42.72
C ASP A 598 -4.45 32.60 -43.18
N SER A 599 -5.24 32.90 -44.19
CA SER A 599 -5.32 34.22 -44.81
C SER A 599 -6.07 35.25 -43.96
N GLU A 600 -6.90 34.82 -43.02
CA GLU A 600 -7.78 35.66 -42.20
C GLU A 600 -7.21 35.91 -40.81
N GLY A 601 -6.31 35.02 -40.35
CA GLY A 601 -5.74 35.00 -39.01
C GLY A 601 -6.80 34.61 -37.98
N ASP A 602 -7.65 33.64 -38.28
CA ASP A 602 -8.72 33.17 -37.40
C ASP A 602 -8.43 31.83 -36.71
N GLY A 603 -7.20 31.33 -36.81
CA GLY A 603 -6.72 30.11 -36.13
C GLY A 603 -7.14 28.82 -36.84
N CYS A 604 -7.78 28.95 -38.01
CA CYS A 604 -8.10 27.81 -38.84
C CYS A 604 -7.23 27.76 -40.11
N ALA A 605 -6.80 26.56 -40.52
CA ALA A 605 -6.07 26.36 -41.76
C ALA A 605 -7.01 26.48 -42.98
N ASP A 606 -6.59 27.24 -44.01
CA ASP A 606 -7.33 27.46 -45.26
C ASP A 606 -7.38 26.22 -46.20
N VAL A 607 -7.31 25.01 -45.65
CA VAL A 607 -7.35 23.75 -46.39
C VAL A 607 -8.78 23.25 -46.48
N ASP A 608 -9.24 23.02 -47.70
CA ASP A 608 -10.55 22.45 -48.05
C ASP A 608 -10.26 21.36 -49.10
N THR A 609 -10.21 20.11 -48.64
CA THR A 609 -9.69 18.96 -49.40
C THR A 609 -10.68 18.49 -50.47
N ASP A 610 -11.99 18.59 -50.19
CA ASP A 610 -13.06 18.11 -51.08
C ASP A 610 -13.77 19.24 -51.87
N GLU A 611 -13.37 20.49 -51.65
CA GLU A 611 -13.83 21.72 -52.28
C GLU A 611 -15.34 22.00 -52.07
N ASP A 612 -15.89 21.63 -50.93
CA ASP A 612 -17.32 21.75 -50.62
C ASP A 612 -17.74 23.13 -50.04
N GLY A 613 -16.74 23.89 -49.56
CA GLY A 613 -16.90 25.21 -48.96
C GLY A 613 -16.77 25.29 -47.44
N PHE A 614 -16.51 24.17 -46.76
CA PHE A 614 -16.00 24.09 -45.40
C PHE A 614 -14.50 23.73 -45.45
N ILE A 615 -13.73 24.24 -44.49
CA ILE A 615 -12.33 23.86 -44.35
C ILE A 615 -12.26 22.55 -43.57
N ASP A 616 -11.23 21.74 -43.80
CA ASP A 616 -11.08 20.38 -43.24
C ASP A 616 -11.25 20.34 -41.71
N GLN A 617 -10.85 21.40 -40.99
CA GLN A 617 -10.97 21.51 -39.53
C GLN A 617 -12.40 21.77 -39.04
N MET A 618 -13.26 22.32 -39.91
CA MET A 618 -14.67 22.63 -39.63
C MET A 618 -15.63 21.71 -40.41
N ASP A 619 -15.09 20.74 -41.13
CA ASP A 619 -15.82 19.83 -41.99
C ASP A 619 -16.00 18.48 -41.28
N ASN A 620 -17.25 18.06 -41.06
CA ASN A 620 -17.55 16.75 -40.49
C ASN A 620 -17.37 15.58 -41.48
N CYS A 621 -17.03 15.86 -42.75
CA CYS A 621 -16.59 14.90 -43.77
C CYS A 621 -15.47 15.48 -44.67
N PRO A 622 -14.25 15.71 -44.17
CA PRO A 622 -13.19 16.44 -44.90
C PRO A 622 -12.78 15.88 -46.27
N ASP A 623 -13.07 14.61 -46.53
CA ASP A 623 -12.74 13.91 -47.78
C ASP A 623 -13.96 13.74 -48.73
N ASP A 624 -15.17 14.05 -48.28
CA ASP A 624 -16.43 13.71 -48.95
C ASP A 624 -17.44 14.88 -48.96
N ALA A 625 -17.39 15.66 -50.04
CA ALA A 625 -18.15 16.91 -50.19
C ALA A 625 -19.61 16.86 -49.73
N ASN A 626 -19.90 17.54 -48.64
CA ASN A 626 -21.20 17.59 -47.98
C ASN A 626 -21.56 19.02 -47.51
N PRO A 627 -21.88 19.96 -48.44
CA PRO A 627 -22.06 21.39 -48.10
C PRO A 627 -23.21 21.72 -47.14
N THR A 628 -23.97 20.73 -46.71
CA THR A 628 -25.03 20.84 -45.71
C THR A 628 -24.57 20.50 -44.30
N GLN A 629 -23.38 19.90 -44.12
CA GLN A 629 -22.80 19.48 -42.84
C GLN A 629 -23.86 18.78 -41.98
N SER A 630 -24.55 17.83 -42.61
CA SER A 630 -25.61 17.06 -41.95
C SER A 630 -24.93 15.97 -41.14
N ASP A 631 -25.39 15.81 -39.92
CA ASP A 631 -24.93 14.87 -38.91
C ASP A 631 -26.19 14.51 -38.12
N LEU A 632 -26.76 13.34 -38.44
CA LEU A 632 -28.09 12.94 -38.00
C LEU A 632 -28.08 12.42 -36.55
N ASP A 633 -27.01 11.74 -36.13
CA ASP A 633 -26.88 11.16 -34.79
C ASP A 633 -26.09 12.07 -33.81
N GLY A 634 -25.32 13.02 -34.34
CA GLY A 634 -24.55 13.99 -33.57
C GLY A 634 -23.22 13.46 -33.07
N ASP A 635 -22.65 12.42 -33.69
CA ASP A 635 -21.37 11.82 -33.28
C ASP A 635 -20.14 12.60 -33.78
N GLY A 636 -20.35 13.58 -34.67
CA GLY A 636 -19.31 14.43 -35.25
C GLY A 636 -18.81 13.97 -36.62
N LEU A 637 -19.28 12.82 -37.14
CA LEU A 637 -19.13 12.40 -38.52
C LEU A 637 -20.36 12.84 -39.31
N GLY A 638 -20.17 13.38 -40.51
CA GLY A 638 -21.31 13.78 -41.33
C GLY A 638 -21.98 12.59 -42.05
N ASP A 639 -23.29 12.69 -42.31
CA ASP A 639 -24.07 11.68 -43.06
C ASP A 639 -23.43 11.24 -44.39
N ALA A 640 -22.55 12.07 -44.98
CA ALA A 640 -21.92 11.78 -46.27
C ALA A 640 -20.77 10.76 -46.18
N CYS A 641 -20.12 10.69 -45.03
CA CYS A 641 -18.96 9.85 -44.75
C CYS A 641 -19.18 8.89 -43.57
N ASP A 642 -20.28 9.04 -42.85
CA ASP A 642 -20.74 8.12 -41.83
C ASP A 642 -21.36 6.85 -42.46
N VAL A 643 -21.04 5.71 -41.87
CA VAL A 643 -21.53 4.39 -42.28
C VAL A 643 -22.72 3.93 -41.46
N ASP A 644 -23.05 4.62 -40.37
CA ASP A 644 -24.13 4.35 -39.41
C ASP A 644 -24.88 5.67 -39.14
N GLU A 645 -25.53 6.21 -40.18
CA GLU A 645 -26.00 7.61 -40.21
C GLU A 645 -26.97 7.97 -39.05
N ASP A 646 -27.63 7.03 -38.40
CA ASP A 646 -28.54 7.29 -37.27
C ASP A 646 -28.03 6.78 -35.90
N GLY A 647 -26.82 6.20 -35.87
CA GLY A 647 -26.09 5.83 -34.67
C GLY A 647 -26.74 4.72 -33.85
N ASP A 648 -27.55 3.87 -34.48
CA ASP A 648 -28.23 2.78 -33.79
C ASP A 648 -27.32 1.55 -33.53
N GLY A 649 -26.16 1.51 -34.17
CA GLY A 649 -25.14 0.46 -34.06
C GLY A 649 -25.14 -0.57 -35.20
N VAL A 650 -26.00 -0.42 -36.21
CA VAL A 650 -26.05 -1.24 -37.43
C VAL A 650 -25.59 -0.42 -38.62
N ALA A 651 -24.40 -0.73 -39.14
CA ALA A 651 -23.87 0.01 -40.29
C ALA A 651 -24.50 -0.44 -41.64
N LEU A 652 -24.49 0.46 -42.62
CA LEU A 652 -24.78 0.14 -44.02
C LEU A 652 -23.78 -0.89 -44.59
N PRO A 653 -24.21 -1.83 -45.46
CA PRO A 653 -25.57 -2.01 -46.00
C PRO A 653 -26.44 -3.01 -45.21
N GLN A 654 -26.09 -3.35 -43.97
CA GLN A 654 -26.85 -4.28 -43.14
C GLN A 654 -28.13 -3.65 -42.59
N ASP A 655 -28.09 -2.33 -42.43
CA ASP A 655 -29.21 -1.52 -41.97
C ASP A 655 -30.28 -1.28 -43.05
N ASN A 656 -31.49 -1.72 -42.77
CA ASN A 656 -32.68 -1.56 -43.60
C ASN A 656 -33.45 -0.25 -43.31
N CYS A 657 -33.17 0.42 -42.20
CA CYS A 657 -33.78 1.67 -41.75
C CYS A 657 -32.75 2.79 -41.43
N PRO A 658 -31.80 3.12 -42.34
CA PRO A 658 -30.55 3.83 -42.03
C PRO A 658 -30.63 5.32 -41.75
N ARG A 659 -31.82 5.85 -41.47
CA ARG A 659 -32.04 7.29 -41.29
C ARG A 659 -33.12 7.56 -40.24
N ASP A 660 -33.11 6.81 -39.16
CA ASP A 660 -34.04 6.99 -38.06
C ASP A 660 -33.78 8.28 -37.29
N ALA A 661 -34.84 9.07 -37.12
CA ALA A 661 -34.71 10.44 -36.64
C ALA A 661 -34.55 10.56 -35.12
N ASN A 662 -34.71 9.47 -34.37
CA ASN A 662 -34.59 9.47 -32.92
C ASN A 662 -33.49 8.50 -32.53
N PRO A 663 -32.48 8.92 -31.77
CA PRO A 663 -31.40 8.03 -31.33
C PRO A 663 -31.96 6.86 -30.54
N TRP A 664 -31.61 5.65 -30.96
CA TRP A 664 -31.90 4.41 -30.27
C TRP A 664 -30.71 3.46 -30.44
N THR A 665 -30.82 2.21 -30.05
CA THR A 665 -29.73 1.26 -30.21
C THR A 665 -30.32 -0.08 -30.59
N SER A 666 -29.90 -0.62 -31.74
CA SER A 666 -30.28 -1.95 -32.19
C SER A 666 -29.76 -3.00 -31.21
N ASN A 667 -30.69 -3.82 -30.72
CA ASN A 667 -30.43 -4.96 -29.86
C ASN A 667 -31.66 -5.86 -29.86
N ILE A 668 -31.48 -7.14 -29.49
CA ILE A 668 -32.51 -8.18 -29.52
C ILE A 668 -33.84 -7.88 -28.80
N ALA A 669 -33.93 -6.82 -27.99
CA ALA A 669 -35.18 -6.42 -27.32
C ALA A 669 -35.93 -5.28 -28.01
N THR A 670 -35.31 -4.60 -28.98
CA THR A 670 -35.88 -3.47 -29.72
C THR A 670 -35.79 -3.61 -31.24
N ASP A 671 -34.97 -4.56 -31.69
CA ASP A 671 -34.73 -4.98 -33.06
C ASP A 671 -34.35 -6.47 -32.98
N TYR A 672 -35.34 -7.34 -33.17
CA TYR A 672 -35.20 -8.77 -32.86
C TYR A 672 -34.25 -9.48 -33.82
N ASP A 673 -34.32 -9.17 -35.11
CA ASP A 673 -33.49 -9.78 -36.14
C ASP A 673 -32.18 -9.02 -36.43
N GLN A 674 -32.01 -7.83 -35.85
CA GLN A 674 -30.83 -6.96 -35.93
C GLN A 674 -30.59 -6.42 -37.35
N ASP A 675 -31.66 -6.04 -38.04
CA ASP A 675 -31.58 -5.44 -39.37
C ASP A 675 -31.55 -3.90 -39.38
N GLY A 676 -31.53 -3.26 -38.21
CA GLY A 676 -31.51 -1.80 -38.07
C GLY A 676 -32.90 -1.16 -38.11
N CYS A 677 -33.99 -1.95 -38.21
CA CYS A 677 -35.35 -1.46 -38.05
C CYS A 677 -35.89 -1.74 -36.64
N GLN A 678 -36.61 -0.79 -36.07
CA GLN A 678 -37.16 -0.93 -34.74
C GLN A 678 -38.52 -1.66 -34.78
N ASP A 679 -38.61 -2.84 -34.15
CA ASP A 679 -39.79 -3.71 -34.02
C ASP A 679 -41.09 -2.91 -33.81
N SER A 680 -41.03 -1.90 -32.93
CA SER A 680 -42.23 -1.17 -32.48
C SER A 680 -42.67 -0.01 -33.38
N ILE A 681 -41.89 0.36 -34.39
CA ILE A 681 -42.09 1.61 -35.16
C ILE A 681 -42.09 1.38 -36.68
N ASN A 682 -41.02 0.80 -37.22
CA ASN A 682 -40.71 0.77 -38.64
C ASN A 682 -40.28 -0.60 -39.17
N ASP A 683 -40.34 -1.63 -38.33
CA ASP A 683 -40.35 -3.02 -38.75
C ASP A 683 -41.79 -3.57 -38.76
N ASP A 684 -42.14 -4.39 -39.76
CA ASP A 684 -43.45 -5.04 -39.90
C ASP A 684 -43.32 -6.60 -39.93
N ASP A 685 -42.10 -7.13 -39.77
CA ASP A 685 -41.71 -8.56 -39.86
C ASP A 685 -40.50 -8.80 -38.93
N ASP A 686 -40.74 -8.81 -37.61
CA ASP A 686 -39.72 -8.72 -36.54
C ASP A 686 -38.66 -9.85 -36.61
N ASP A 687 -38.97 -11.02 -37.20
CA ASP A 687 -38.02 -12.12 -37.39
C ASP A 687 -37.60 -12.35 -38.85
N ASN A 688 -38.09 -11.52 -39.77
CA ASN A 688 -37.79 -11.52 -41.20
C ASN A 688 -37.95 -12.89 -41.87
N ASP A 689 -38.86 -13.75 -41.38
CA ASP A 689 -39.14 -15.04 -42.00
C ASP A 689 -39.96 -14.92 -43.30
N GLY A 690 -40.61 -13.77 -43.51
CA GLY A 690 -41.43 -13.45 -44.67
C GLY A 690 -42.94 -13.45 -44.40
N MET A 691 -43.37 -13.65 -43.15
CA MET A 691 -44.74 -13.48 -42.67
C MET A 691 -44.83 -12.23 -41.76
N PRO A 692 -45.57 -11.18 -42.16
CA PRO A 692 -45.67 -9.97 -41.34
C PRO A 692 -46.32 -10.27 -39.97
N ASP A 693 -45.86 -9.62 -38.89
CA ASP A 693 -46.26 -9.89 -37.50
C ASP A 693 -47.77 -9.96 -37.28
N ALA A 694 -48.54 -9.16 -38.04
CA ALA A 694 -49.98 -9.10 -37.93
C ALA A 694 -50.69 -10.37 -38.43
N ALA A 695 -50.00 -11.21 -39.20
CA ALA A 695 -50.44 -12.47 -39.77
C ALA A 695 -49.65 -13.67 -39.23
N ASP A 696 -48.67 -13.43 -38.37
CA ASP A 696 -47.79 -14.44 -37.78
C ASP A 696 -48.26 -14.86 -36.37
N ALA A 697 -48.33 -16.17 -36.12
CA ALA A 697 -48.61 -16.73 -34.80
C ALA A 697 -47.38 -16.75 -33.87
N CYS A 698 -46.18 -16.66 -34.45
CA CYS A 698 -44.86 -16.58 -33.85
C CYS A 698 -44.05 -15.34 -34.32
N PRO A 699 -44.53 -14.08 -34.13
CA PRO A 699 -43.87 -12.88 -34.68
C PRO A 699 -42.40 -12.66 -34.31
N THR A 700 -41.94 -13.21 -33.18
CA THR A 700 -40.53 -13.15 -32.76
C THR A 700 -39.97 -14.57 -32.67
N GLY A 701 -40.08 -15.29 -33.77
CA GLY A 701 -39.81 -16.70 -33.89
C GLY A 701 -38.40 -17.00 -34.39
N SER A 702 -38.25 -18.03 -35.22
CA SER A 702 -36.99 -18.35 -35.87
C SER A 702 -36.65 -17.26 -36.88
N ILE A 703 -35.45 -16.69 -36.84
CA ILE A 703 -35.11 -15.61 -37.78
C ILE A 703 -34.87 -16.14 -39.21
N ALA A 704 -35.49 -15.50 -40.21
CA ALA A 704 -35.25 -15.67 -41.65
C ALA A 704 -35.34 -17.11 -42.20
N TRP A 705 -36.23 -17.95 -41.65
CA TRP A 705 -36.27 -19.38 -42.01
C TRP A 705 -37.06 -19.70 -43.29
N ASN A 706 -38.02 -18.86 -43.70
CA ASN A 706 -38.91 -19.10 -44.85
C ASN A 706 -38.58 -18.27 -46.11
N GLU A 707 -37.49 -17.51 -46.12
CA GLU A 707 -37.04 -16.70 -47.27
C GLU A 707 -36.86 -17.47 -48.60
N LEU A 708 -36.82 -18.81 -48.58
CA LEU A 708 -36.64 -19.67 -49.76
C LEU A 708 -37.87 -20.56 -50.12
N GLY A 709 -39.00 -20.41 -49.43
CA GLY A 709 -40.27 -21.09 -49.78
C GLY A 709 -40.20 -22.61 -49.72
N THR A 710 -39.55 -23.16 -48.69
CA THR A 710 -39.46 -24.61 -48.45
C THR A 710 -40.81 -25.16 -47.98
N ALA A 711 -41.62 -25.65 -48.93
CA ALA A 711 -42.87 -26.32 -48.62
C ALA A 711 -42.67 -27.50 -47.65
N GLY A 712 -43.32 -27.44 -46.48
CA GLY A 712 -43.36 -28.50 -45.46
C GLY A 712 -42.50 -28.25 -44.21
N LEU A 713 -42.32 -26.99 -43.80
CA LEU A 713 -41.74 -26.58 -42.50
C LEU A 713 -42.72 -25.76 -41.64
N ASP A 714 -43.91 -25.50 -42.18
CA ASP A 714 -45.02 -24.75 -41.63
C ASP A 714 -46.26 -25.32 -42.35
N HIS A 715 -46.92 -26.25 -41.69
CA HIS A 715 -47.96 -27.08 -42.30
C HIS A 715 -49.29 -26.34 -42.39
N ASP A 716 -49.66 -25.57 -41.38
CA ASP A 716 -50.91 -24.80 -41.33
C ASP A 716 -50.83 -23.39 -41.94
N GLN A 717 -49.62 -22.89 -42.22
CA GLN A 717 -49.32 -21.57 -42.77
C GLN A 717 -49.63 -20.41 -41.83
N ASP A 718 -49.38 -20.57 -40.53
CA ASP A 718 -49.60 -19.53 -39.54
C ASP A 718 -48.35 -18.69 -39.17
N GLY A 719 -47.18 -19.02 -39.74
CA GLY A 719 -45.91 -18.32 -39.50
C GLY A 719 -45.00 -19.01 -38.50
N CYS A 720 -45.49 -19.99 -37.74
CA CYS A 720 -44.66 -20.78 -36.85
C CYS A 720 -43.95 -21.93 -37.58
N GLN A 721 -42.66 -22.15 -37.30
CA GLN A 721 -41.96 -23.34 -37.80
C GLN A 721 -42.35 -24.61 -37.01
N ASP A 722 -43.00 -25.57 -37.69
CA ASP A 722 -43.47 -26.87 -37.17
C ASP A 722 -42.49 -27.49 -36.15
N ALA A 723 -41.22 -27.61 -36.54
CA ALA A 723 -40.25 -28.39 -35.76
C ALA A 723 -39.66 -27.69 -34.53
N ILE A 724 -39.83 -26.37 -34.40
CA ILE A 724 -39.08 -25.55 -33.43
C ILE A 724 -39.99 -24.77 -32.50
N GLU A 725 -41.06 -24.18 -33.03
CA GLU A 725 -41.86 -23.18 -32.29
C GLU A 725 -43.36 -23.33 -32.44
N ASP A 726 -43.82 -24.08 -33.45
CA ASP A 726 -45.19 -24.59 -33.45
C ASP A 726 -45.29 -25.82 -32.52
N ASN A 727 -46.45 -26.01 -31.91
CA ASN A 727 -46.77 -27.19 -31.11
C ASN A 727 -48.13 -27.80 -31.46
N ASP A 728 -48.78 -27.31 -32.51
CA ASP A 728 -50.05 -27.75 -33.06
C ASP A 728 -49.96 -27.56 -34.59
N ASP A 729 -49.11 -28.37 -35.25
CA ASP A 729 -48.65 -28.14 -36.64
C ASP A 729 -49.81 -28.06 -37.66
N ASP A 730 -51.01 -28.59 -37.33
CA ASP A 730 -52.20 -28.50 -38.17
C ASP A 730 -53.35 -27.67 -37.56
N ASN A 731 -53.14 -27.06 -36.39
CA ASN A 731 -54.05 -26.13 -35.72
C ASN A 731 -55.46 -26.71 -35.50
N ASP A 732 -55.53 -28.01 -35.24
CA ASP A 732 -56.77 -28.73 -34.99
C ASP A 732 -57.20 -28.66 -33.51
N GLY A 733 -56.35 -28.10 -32.66
CA GLY A 733 -56.57 -27.87 -31.24
C GLY A 733 -55.98 -28.95 -30.33
N TYR A 734 -55.25 -29.93 -30.86
CA TYR A 734 -54.45 -30.89 -30.11
C TYR A 734 -52.97 -30.63 -30.32
N THR A 735 -52.21 -30.46 -29.24
CA THR A 735 -50.76 -30.27 -29.40
C THR A 735 -50.09 -31.56 -29.91
N ASP A 736 -49.03 -31.48 -30.71
CA ASP A 736 -48.36 -32.62 -31.34
C ASP A 736 -47.98 -33.75 -30.36
N ALA A 737 -47.72 -33.38 -29.10
CA ALA A 737 -47.34 -34.33 -28.05
C ALA A 737 -48.47 -35.28 -27.62
N VAL A 738 -49.72 -34.90 -27.85
CA VAL A 738 -50.92 -35.68 -27.49
C VAL A 738 -51.80 -36.01 -28.69
N ASP A 739 -51.50 -35.43 -29.85
CA ASP A 739 -52.14 -35.74 -31.12
C ASP A 739 -51.55 -37.02 -31.75
N ALA A 740 -52.41 -37.93 -32.19
CA ALA A 740 -52.04 -39.12 -32.95
C ALA A 740 -51.74 -38.81 -34.43
N CYS A 741 -52.21 -37.67 -34.93
CA CYS A 741 -52.01 -37.16 -36.29
C CYS A 741 -51.44 -35.73 -36.35
N PRO A 742 -50.26 -35.42 -35.75
CA PRO A 742 -49.75 -34.04 -35.61
C PRO A 742 -49.66 -33.19 -36.90
N VAL A 743 -49.54 -33.82 -38.07
CA VAL A 743 -49.49 -33.12 -39.39
C VAL A 743 -50.67 -33.55 -40.26
N GLY A 744 -51.85 -33.60 -39.65
CA GLY A 744 -53.10 -34.08 -40.21
C GLY A 744 -53.83 -33.02 -41.04
N LEU A 745 -55.16 -33.08 -41.04
CA LEU A 745 -55.98 -32.10 -41.72
C LEU A 745 -56.09 -30.81 -40.93
N ILE A 746 -55.57 -29.74 -41.54
CA ILE A 746 -55.56 -28.41 -40.93
C ILE A 746 -56.95 -27.97 -40.43
N GLY A 747 -57.05 -27.74 -39.12
CA GLY A 747 -58.17 -27.12 -38.43
C GLY A 747 -59.16 -28.07 -37.74
N ILE A 748 -59.77 -27.56 -36.66
CA ILE A 748 -60.64 -28.30 -35.74
C ILE A 748 -61.65 -29.31 -36.35
N ALA A 749 -61.62 -30.55 -35.85
CA ALA A 749 -62.60 -31.59 -36.15
C ALA A 749 -64.03 -31.15 -35.79
N GLN A 750 -65.03 -31.47 -36.64
CA GLN A 750 -66.43 -31.16 -36.32
C GLN A 750 -67.05 -32.22 -35.39
N LEU A 751 -68.15 -31.86 -34.72
CA LEU A 751 -68.83 -32.73 -33.76
C LEU A 751 -69.12 -34.14 -34.31
N GLY A 752 -68.45 -35.14 -33.75
CA GLY A 752 -68.61 -36.56 -34.10
C GLY A 752 -67.76 -37.03 -35.29
N GLN A 753 -66.68 -36.31 -35.61
CA GLN A 753 -65.66 -36.70 -36.58
C GLN A 753 -64.35 -37.21 -35.94
N ASP A 754 -64.23 -37.09 -34.62
CA ASP A 754 -63.11 -37.57 -33.79
C ASP A 754 -63.81 -38.20 -32.58
N VAL A 755 -63.96 -39.52 -32.60
CA VAL A 755 -64.82 -40.26 -31.65
C VAL A 755 -64.13 -40.51 -30.32
N ASP A 756 -62.84 -40.79 -30.34
CA ASP A 756 -62.04 -41.11 -29.15
C ASP A 756 -61.31 -39.88 -28.57
N GLY A 757 -61.18 -38.81 -29.35
CA GLY A 757 -60.61 -37.54 -28.94
C GLY A 757 -59.10 -37.50 -29.02
N ASP A 758 -58.48 -38.18 -30.00
CA ASP A 758 -57.03 -38.32 -30.11
C ASP A 758 -56.36 -37.39 -31.13
N GLY A 759 -57.13 -36.53 -31.80
CA GLY A 759 -56.67 -35.54 -32.78
C GLY A 759 -56.71 -36.03 -34.23
N CYS A 760 -56.92 -37.33 -34.47
CA CYS A 760 -57.13 -37.83 -35.83
C CYS A 760 -58.62 -37.77 -36.23
N ILE A 761 -58.92 -37.30 -37.45
CA ILE A 761 -60.29 -37.39 -37.98
C ILE A 761 -60.63 -38.83 -38.42
N ASP A 762 -61.64 -39.42 -37.78
CA ASP A 762 -62.21 -40.75 -38.05
C ASP A 762 -62.40 -41.01 -39.55
N GLY A 763 -61.91 -42.17 -40.02
CA GLY A 763 -62.07 -42.66 -41.39
C GLY A 763 -61.42 -41.81 -42.50
N VAL A 764 -60.63 -40.79 -42.14
CA VAL A 764 -59.82 -40.00 -43.07
C VAL A 764 -58.34 -40.20 -42.81
N GLU A 765 -57.92 -40.04 -41.56
CA GLU A 765 -56.52 -40.12 -41.13
C GLU A 765 -56.29 -40.94 -39.86
N ASP A 766 -57.35 -41.28 -39.12
CA ASP A 766 -57.31 -42.27 -38.06
C ASP A 766 -57.33 -43.71 -38.64
N ASP A 767 -56.52 -44.60 -38.05
CA ASP A 767 -56.42 -46.02 -38.39
C ASP A 767 -57.13 -46.93 -37.33
N ASP A 768 -57.61 -46.38 -36.21
CA ASP A 768 -58.33 -47.04 -35.10
C ASP A 768 -59.39 -46.10 -34.47
N ASP A 769 -60.50 -45.86 -35.18
CA ASP A 769 -61.56 -44.83 -34.91
C ASP A 769 -62.12 -44.77 -33.46
N ASP A 770 -61.89 -45.79 -32.61
CA ASP A 770 -62.35 -45.80 -31.22
C ASP A 770 -61.28 -46.18 -30.17
N ASN A 771 -60.02 -46.30 -30.61
CA ASN A 771 -58.83 -46.67 -29.83
C ASN A 771 -58.99 -47.89 -28.93
N ASP A 772 -59.80 -48.87 -29.35
CA ASP A 772 -59.95 -50.12 -28.59
C ASP A 772 -58.78 -51.10 -28.81
N GLY A 773 -57.87 -50.76 -29.73
CA GLY A 773 -56.65 -51.49 -30.08
C GLY A 773 -56.83 -52.43 -31.26
N VAL A 774 -57.87 -52.24 -32.07
CA VAL A 774 -58.18 -53.04 -33.26
C VAL A 774 -58.41 -52.12 -34.45
N VAL A 775 -57.39 -51.99 -35.31
CA VAL A 775 -57.48 -51.16 -36.52
C VAL A 775 -58.71 -51.42 -37.40
N ASP A 776 -59.26 -50.35 -37.98
CA ASP A 776 -60.55 -50.31 -38.67
C ASP A 776 -60.75 -51.39 -39.74
N GLY A 777 -59.69 -51.70 -40.48
CA GLY A 777 -59.75 -52.64 -41.60
C GLY A 777 -60.15 -54.06 -41.19
N VAL A 778 -60.04 -54.41 -39.90
CA VAL A 778 -60.45 -55.69 -39.33
C VAL A 778 -61.43 -55.56 -38.16
N ASP A 779 -61.72 -54.34 -37.72
CA ASP A 779 -62.69 -54.10 -36.69
C ASP A 779 -64.13 -54.24 -37.21
N VAL A 780 -64.93 -54.96 -36.43
CA VAL A 780 -66.35 -55.19 -36.70
C VAL A 780 -67.22 -54.25 -35.86
N CYS A 781 -66.65 -53.60 -34.84
CA CYS A 781 -67.35 -52.78 -33.87
C CYS A 781 -66.67 -51.41 -33.65
N PRO A 782 -66.68 -50.51 -34.66
CA PRO A 782 -65.85 -49.28 -34.72
C PRO A 782 -66.33 -48.15 -33.80
N GLN A 783 -67.09 -48.46 -32.77
CA GLN A 783 -67.57 -47.53 -31.74
C GLN A 783 -67.79 -48.27 -30.42
N THR A 784 -66.76 -48.98 -29.99
CA THR A 784 -66.67 -49.61 -28.71
C THR A 784 -66.50 -48.54 -27.62
N PRO A 785 -67.24 -48.64 -26.49
CA PRO A 785 -67.08 -47.67 -25.41
C PRO A 785 -65.65 -47.64 -24.85
N PRO A 786 -65.11 -46.45 -24.53
CA PRO A 786 -63.74 -46.31 -24.03
C PRO A 786 -63.45 -47.22 -22.83
N ASN A 787 -62.29 -47.89 -22.84
CA ASN A 787 -61.81 -48.84 -21.83
C ASN A 787 -62.58 -50.17 -21.72
N ALA A 788 -63.42 -50.54 -22.70
CA ALA A 788 -64.00 -51.87 -22.74
C ALA A 788 -62.92 -52.93 -23.04
N GLN A 789 -63.05 -54.14 -22.47
CA GLN A 789 -62.20 -55.26 -22.89
C GLN A 789 -62.77 -55.88 -24.17
N VAL A 790 -61.98 -55.81 -25.24
CA VAL A 790 -62.39 -56.25 -26.57
C VAL A 790 -61.71 -57.55 -27.00
N GLY A 791 -62.37 -58.27 -27.90
CA GLY A 791 -61.82 -59.45 -28.55
C GLY A 791 -60.99 -59.08 -29.79
N ILE A 792 -60.51 -60.08 -30.53
CA ILE A 792 -59.75 -59.88 -31.79
C ILE A 792 -60.57 -59.27 -32.95
N GLN A 793 -61.80 -58.81 -32.70
CA GLN A 793 -62.71 -58.23 -33.68
C GLN A 793 -63.28 -56.88 -33.18
N GLY A 794 -62.62 -56.24 -32.21
CA GLY A 794 -63.00 -54.99 -31.51
C GLY A 794 -64.29 -55.05 -30.68
N CYS A 795 -65.19 -56.01 -30.90
CA CYS A 795 -66.44 -56.04 -30.15
C CYS A 795 -66.26 -56.35 -28.63
N SER A 796 -66.83 -55.50 -27.77
CA SER A 796 -66.97 -55.73 -26.33
C SER A 796 -67.94 -56.88 -26.01
N MET A 797 -67.90 -57.47 -24.81
CA MET A 797 -68.86 -58.53 -24.43
C MET A 797 -70.35 -58.10 -24.43
N THR A 798 -70.63 -56.80 -24.56
CA THR A 798 -71.98 -56.24 -24.57
C THR A 798 -72.50 -55.88 -25.97
N GLN A 799 -71.65 -55.97 -27.00
CA GLN A 799 -71.96 -55.76 -28.41
C GLN A 799 -71.84 -57.09 -29.16
#